data_AF-A0A956VZ51-F1
#
_entry.id   AF-A0A956VZ51-F1
#
_cell.length_a   1.000
_cell.length_b   1.000
_cell.length_c   1.000
_cell.angle_alpha   90.00
_cell.angle_beta   90.00
_cell.angle_gamma   90.00
#
_symmetry.space_group_name_H-M   'P 1'
#
loop_
_entity.id
_entity.type
_entity.pdbx_description
1 polymer ?
#
loop_
_entity_poly.entity_id
_entity_poly.type
_entity_poly.pdbx_seq_one_letter_code
_entity_poly.pdbx_strand_id
1 'polypeptide(L)'
;MVVSAAAVVAFVSPNELADGVKRCFQSPGWMATFVGLYTLAFALRALAWRVLLGVGSIWSLHGVLQASLVLNHALPVKAGEVARPLMARGPGISLGAATTSSVVARVIDVCVLASLAVLLLPFSNLGAGDSLRMVGPALLLVSSGALAIMVLRSGAGVPIPAPAKAILEDLRQAFRTTSTRQYMLAAAITLPSWALEASAVYATARVLGVDLPVHAAIGVSAFTILFQVFHFTPGGIGIYEGSMSAALVSYGVDLDSAVVLATTTHALKFAYAFTVGVLFSVTIPGVASRLSPLARLRGSASTAKDASRFEVIAARAWNVLNEGKPFTLVFVGGVLLALAIPHAGDAGYWARWSLGILCIAPLALVFFRFDFPLRLRTALWGALGLFLLVFQFVDLGAVALVVGAYFVFTVGLWGSIYYHLRIGMPLTNFTRFWRLVLENPDPTSGNFLEQIPKCLVLVLGHQWLVQSMGVGSAAAWLLYTAIVGVSAILLHQWFFTWLPAQSLVPTRLRNEGEAIARRVIVIVIDGCRADRLREASTPFIDGLRARGTEYTNLRTVYPARTVTCFSSMLTGATPQRHGMHSNFVPSLGVKCESLFDVLTEQGKTGRLVGIAHLVDAFGHDTVETVTAVTHNDEIDAALSLRGQQVMEAENPDLLVLQLLSVDQTGHARGSYNGEYLEKIEETDRTIAAFMGWCVERGYLEDATVIVTADHGQGIGIGGHGHMSPSEIVVPCILAGAGIASGASHDEPRSITDIAATVAYLLGVPPPSASVGQVLAVGVEADEGPIAVIIPAYNESENLPGVLARVPRHAGGDVRVIVVDDGSTDSTAASARQAGADVVVEHGSNRGLGAALRTGLEA
;
A
#
# COMPACT_ATOMS: atom_id res chain seq x y z
N MET A 1 -18.94 -8.73 5.42
CA MET A 1 -20.01 -7.74 5.66
C MET A 1 -21.19 -7.98 4.74
N VAL A 2 -21.03 -7.92 3.41
CA VAL A 2 -22.11 -8.25 2.45
C VAL A 2 -22.51 -9.73 2.53
N VAL A 3 -21.61 -10.70 2.75
CA VAL A 3 -22.02 -12.12 2.92
C VAL A 3 -22.69 -12.40 4.25
N SER A 4 -22.23 -11.80 5.34
CA SER A 4 -22.91 -11.92 6.63
C SER A 4 -24.30 -11.25 6.60
N ALA A 5 -24.40 -10.08 5.97
CA ALA A 5 -25.67 -9.39 5.75
C ALA A 5 -26.56 -10.09 4.72
N ALA A 6 -25.99 -10.66 3.65
CA ALA A 6 -26.72 -11.41 2.63
C ALA A 6 -27.14 -12.79 3.12
N ALA A 7 -26.38 -13.43 4.02
CA ALA A 7 -26.81 -14.62 4.73
C ALA A 7 -27.96 -14.29 5.67
N VAL A 8 -27.86 -13.22 6.47
CA VAL A 8 -28.97 -12.75 7.32
C VAL A 8 -30.21 -12.40 6.48
N VAL A 9 -30.05 -11.74 5.32
CA VAL A 9 -31.14 -11.41 4.39
C VAL A 9 -31.66 -12.63 3.61
N ALA A 10 -30.85 -13.67 3.41
CA ALA A 10 -31.27 -14.92 2.77
C ALA A 10 -32.06 -15.82 3.72
N PHE A 11 -31.86 -15.69 5.04
CA PHE A 11 -32.55 -16.46 6.08
C PHE A 11 -33.67 -15.68 6.78
N VAL A 12 -33.81 -14.37 6.55
CA VAL A 12 -34.85 -13.53 7.16
C VAL A 12 -35.56 -12.71 6.10
N SER A 13 -36.88 -12.84 6.02
CA SER A 13 -37.71 -11.96 5.19
C SER A 13 -37.54 -10.50 5.63
N PRO A 14 -37.19 -9.56 4.74
CA PRO A 14 -37.09 -8.14 5.09
C PRO A 14 -38.35 -7.57 5.75
N ASN A 15 -39.52 -8.14 5.42
CA ASN A 15 -40.80 -7.77 6.01
C ASN A 15 -40.92 -8.24 7.47
N GLU A 16 -40.47 -9.46 7.78
CA GLU A 16 -40.52 -10.01 9.14
C GLU A 16 -39.57 -9.27 10.08
N LEU A 17 -38.39 -8.87 9.59
CA LEU A 17 -37.47 -8.03 10.36
C LEU A 17 -38.06 -6.63 10.60
N ALA A 18 -38.64 -6.01 9.57
CA ALA A 18 -39.28 -4.70 9.70
C ALA A 18 -40.45 -4.74 10.67
N ASP A 19 -41.27 -5.78 10.62
CA ASP A 19 -42.40 -6.00 11.54
C ASP A 19 -41.92 -6.29 12.97
N GLY A 20 -40.86 -7.07 13.15
CA GLY A 20 -40.24 -7.33 14.46
C GLY A 20 -39.74 -6.05 15.11
N VAL A 21 -38.98 -5.23 14.36
CA VAL A 21 -38.50 -3.92 14.84
C VAL A 21 -39.67 -2.97 15.12
N LYS A 22 -40.69 -2.94 14.26
CA LYS A 22 -41.89 -2.12 14.46
C LYS A 22 -42.65 -2.51 15.73
N ARG A 23 -42.83 -3.81 16.00
CA ARG A 23 -43.46 -4.32 17.25
C ARG A 23 -42.67 -3.90 18.49
N CYS A 24 -41.34 -3.86 18.40
CA CYS A 24 -40.48 -3.35 19.47
C CYS A 24 -40.77 -1.87 19.76
N PHE A 25 -40.83 -1.02 18.74
CA PHE A 25 -41.18 0.40 18.91
C PHE A 25 -42.61 0.63 19.41
N GLN A 26 -43.54 -0.26 19.06
CA GLN A 26 -44.92 -0.25 19.57
C GLN A 26 -45.04 -0.75 21.02
N SER A 27 -43.97 -1.25 21.61
CA SER A 27 -43.90 -1.79 22.97
C SER A 27 -42.97 -0.96 23.87
N PRO A 28 -43.31 0.32 24.16
CA PRO A 28 -42.39 1.26 24.80
C PRO A 28 -41.92 0.82 26.19
N GLY A 29 -42.74 0.09 26.95
CA GLY A 29 -42.36 -0.44 28.26
C GLY A 29 -41.18 -1.41 28.21
N TRP A 30 -41.21 -2.36 27.26
CA TRP A 30 -40.13 -3.31 27.04
C TRP A 30 -38.87 -2.64 26.50
N MET A 31 -39.01 -1.66 25.60
CA MET A 31 -37.86 -0.90 25.10
C MET A 31 -37.21 -0.03 26.18
N ALA A 32 -38.00 0.62 27.04
CA ALA A 32 -37.48 1.37 28.18
C ALA A 32 -36.73 0.46 29.16
N THR A 33 -37.25 -0.76 29.40
CA THR A 33 -36.58 -1.75 30.24
C THR A 33 -35.26 -2.21 29.62
N PHE A 34 -35.24 -2.53 28.32
CA PHE A 34 -34.01 -2.85 27.61
C PHE A 34 -33.00 -1.70 27.72
N VAL A 35 -33.35 -0.49 27.29
CA VAL A 35 -32.42 0.66 27.28
C VAL A 35 -31.91 0.96 28.69
N GLY A 36 -32.78 0.96 29.70
CA GLY A 36 -32.41 1.23 31.09
C GLY A 36 -31.46 0.19 31.68
N LEU A 37 -31.79 -1.10 31.56
CA LEU A 37 -30.96 -2.19 32.09
C LEU A 37 -29.66 -2.36 31.29
N TYR A 38 -29.69 -2.16 29.98
CA TYR A 38 -28.50 -2.20 29.12
C TYR A 38 -27.53 -1.05 29.44
N THR A 39 -28.04 0.16 29.69
CA THR A 39 -27.23 1.29 30.17
C THR A 39 -26.63 0.98 31.55
N LEU A 40 -27.42 0.43 32.47
CA LEU A 40 -26.94 0.03 33.80
C LEU A 40 -25.86 -1.05 33.72
N ALA A 41 -25.95 -1.99 32.79
CA ALA A 41 -24.91 -2.99 32.54
C ALA A 41 -23.57 -2.34 32.18
N PHE A 42 -23.56 -1.31 31.33
CA PHE A 42 -22.35 -0.55 31.03
C PHE A 42 -21.83 0.26 32.22
N ALA A 43 -22.71 0.80 33.06
CA ALA A 43 -22.30 1.50 34.28
C ALA A 43 -21.62 0.57 35.29
N LEU A 44 -22.14 -0.67 35.45
CA LEU A 44 -21.49 -1.70 36.27
C LEU A 44 -20.14 -2.13 35.68
N ARG A 45 -20.03 -2.29 34.36
CA ARG A 45 -18.73 -2.54 33.70
C ARG A 45 -17.73 -1.41 33.92
N ALA A 46 -18.18 -0.15 33.90
CA ALA A 46 -17.34 0.99 34.22
C ALA A 46 -16.87 0.98 35.68
N LEU A 47 -17.74 0.61 36.61
CA LEU A 47 -17.39 0.42 38.02
C LEU A 47 -16.38 -0.72 38.21
N ALA A 48 -16.59 -1.87 37.58
CA ALA A 48 -15.65 -2.99 37.61
C ALA A 48 -14.28 -2.58 37.06
N TRP A 49 -14.25 -1.85 35.94
CA TRP A 49 -13.01 -1.35 35.36
C TRP A 49 -12.32 -0.32 36.25
N ARG A 50 -13.06 0.55 36.94
CA ARG A 50 -12.52 1.48 37.94
C ARG A 50 -11.87 0.74 39.12
N VAL A 51 -12.44 -0.37 39.58
CA VAL A 51 -11.86 -1.20 40.66
C VAL A 51 -10.49 -1.75 40.25
N LEU A 52 -10.33 -2.12 38.97
CA LEU A 52 -9.06 -2.59 38.40
C LEU A 52 -8.06 -1.45 38.17
N LEU A 53 -8.53 -0.28 37.70
CA LEU A 53 -7.70 0.90 37.47
C LEU A 53 -7.24 1.59 38.75
N GLY A 54 -8.04 1.53 39.83
CA GLY A 54 -7.78 2.22 41.10
C GLY A 54 -8.05 3.74 41.08
N VAL A 55 -8.17 4.34 39.90
CA VAL A 55 -8.38 5.78 39.69
C VAL A 55 -9.40 6.04 38.57
N GLY A 56 -9.89 7.28 38.48
CA GLY A 56 -10.81 7.71 37.42
C GLY A 56 -12.28 7.74 37.83
N SER A 57 -13.06 8.58 37.14
CA SER A 57 -14.52 8.72 37.35
C SER A 57 -15.27 7.59 36.64
N ILE A 58 -16.28 7.02 37.32
CA ILE A 58 -17.16 5.99 36.74
C ILE A 58 -17.84 6.52 35.48
N TRP A 59 -18.28 7.78 35.50
CA TRP A 59 -18.95 8.41 34.36
C TRP A 59 -18.01 8.62 33.17
N SER A 60 -16.74 8.93 33.43
CA SER A 60 -15.72 9.03 32.38
C SER A 60 -15.48 7.68 31.72
N LEU A 61 -15.23 6.64 32.53
CA LEU A 61 -15.03 5.28 32.02
C LEU A 61 -16.28 4.70 31.35
N HIS A 62 -17.47 5.07 31.83
CA HIS A 62 -18.74 4.71 31.21
C HIS A 62 -18.84 5.25 29.79
N GLY A 63 -18.63 6.54 29.55
CA GLY A 63 -18.71 7.02 28.16
C GLY A 63 -17.51 6.61 27.30
N VAL A 64 -16.36 6.24 27.87
CA VAL A 64 -15.30 5.53 27.11
C VAL A 64 -15.78 4.16 26.65
N LEU A 65 -16.49 3.41 27.50
CA LEU A 65 -17.11 2.14 27.10
C LEU A 65 -18.20 2.34 26.04
N GLN A 66 -19.00 3.40 26.15
CA GLN A 66 -20.02 3.73 25.13
C GLN A 66 -19.38 4.14 23.80
N ALA A 67 -18.30 4.93 23.82
CA ALA A 67 -17.54 5.28 22.61
C ALA A 67 -16.90 4.03 21.98
N SER A 68 -16.35 3.13 22.80
CA SER A 68 -15.84 1.84 22.36
C SER A 68 -16.93 0.98 21.72
N LEU A 69 -18.15 0.98 22.30
CA LEU A 69 -19.32 0.29 21.74
C LEU A 69 -19.69 0.85 20.36
N VAL A 70 -19.76 2.17 20.21
CA VAL A 70 -20.03 2.84 18.92
C VAL A 70 -19.01 2.44 17.88
N LEU A 71 -17.71 2.49 18.20
CA LEU A 71 -16.64 2.12 17.27
C LEU A 71 -16.72 0.65 16.85
N ASN A 72 -17.04 -0.26 17.78
CA ASN A 72 -17.22 -1.67 17.46
C ASN A 72 -18.44 -1.93 16.55
N HIS A 73 -19.48 -1.09 16.62
CA HIS A 73 -20.66 -1.19 15.75
C HIS A 73 -20.49 -0.45 14.42
N ALA A 74 -19.60 0.53 14.34
CA ALA A 74 -19.32 1.31 13.14
C ALA A 74 -18.22 0.71 12.25
N LEU A 75 -17.22 0.06 12.84
CA LEU A 75 -16.00 -0.37 12.15
C LEU A 75 -15.83 -1.90 12.17
N PRO A 76 -15.20 -2.48 11.13
CA PRO A 76 -14.75 -3.88 11.16
C PRO A 76 -13.62 -4.07 12.19
N VAL A 77 -13.37 -5.32 12.59
CA VAL A 77 -12.27 -5.73 13.50
C VAL A 77 -12.24 -4.93 14.81
N LYS A 78 -13.04 -5.32 15.83
CA LYS A 78 -13.09 -4.79 17.22
C LYS A 78 -12.35 -3.47 17.53
N ALA A 79 -12.56 -2.44 16.71
CA ALA A 79 -11.73 -1.24 16.70
C ALA A 79 -11.90 -0.43 17.99
N GLY A 80 -13.09 -0.51 18.58
CA GLY A 80 -13.41 0.06 19.88
C GLY A 80 -12.59 -0.54 21.01
N GLU A 81 -12.18 -1.79 20.94
CA GLU A 81 -11.33 -2.42 21.97
C GLU A 81 -9.90 -1.88 21.93
N VAL A 82 -9.39 -1.60 20.73
CA VAL A 82 -8.09 -0.98 20.52
C VAL A 82 -8.11 0.49 20.92
N ALA A 83 -9.20 1.20 20.60
CA ALA A 83 -9.36 2.61 20.95
C ALA A 83 -9.64 2.84 22.44
N ARG A 84 -10.20 1.86 23.16
CA ARG A 84 -10.62 1.98 24.57
C ARG A 84 -9.50 2.44 25.51
N PRO A 85 -8.30 1.83 25.52
CA PRO A 85 -7.17 2.32 26.33
C PRO A 85 -6.72 3.74 25.98
N LEU A 86 -6.75 4.10 24.69
CA LEU A 86 -6.36 5.42 24.22
C LEU A 86 -7.33 6.49 24.71
N MET A 87 -8.64 6.22 24.65
CA MET A 87 -9.70 7.12 25.12
C MET A 87 -9.73 7.25 26.66
N ALA A 88 -9.36 6.18 27.38
CA ALA A 88 -9.30 6.19 28.85
C ALA A 88 -8.14 7.01 29.41
N ARG A 89 -7.13 7.35 28.59
CA ARG A 89 -6.01 8.18 29.02
C ARG A 89 -6.50 9.53 29.55
N GLY A 90 -5.94 9.95 30.69
CA GLY A 90 -6.32 11.20 31.35
C GLY A 90 -5.45 11.47 32.57
N PRO A 91 -5.74 12.54 33.33
CA PRO A 91 -5.02 12.85 34.56
C PRO A 91 -5.02 11.65 35.51
N GLY A 92 -3.83 11.14 35.84
CA GLY A 92 -3.65 9.97 36.71
C GLY A 92 -3.80 8.59 36.04
N ILE A 93 -4.13 8.51 34.74
CA ILE A 93 -4.25 7.23 34.00
C ILE A 93 -3.24 7.20 32.86
N SER A 94 -2.18 6.40 33.02
CA SER A 94 -1.19 6.16 31.96
C SER A 94 -1.74 5.21 30.89
N LEU A 95 -1.15 5.24 29.68
CA LEU A 95 -1.54 4.34 28.60
C LEU A 95 -1.28 2.86 28.96
N GLY A 96 -0.16 2.57 29.63
CA GLY A 96 0.15 1.23 30.13
C GLY A 96 -0.92 0.74 31.12
N ALA A 97 -1.30 1.57 32.11
CA ALA A 97 -2.33 1.23 33.08
C ALA A 97 -3.72 1.03 32.44
N ALA A 98 -4.11 1.88 31.49
CA ALA A 98 -5.35 1.74 30.74
C ALA A 98 -5.37 0.46 29.88
N THR A 99 -4.25 0.16 29.22
CA THR A 99 -4.10 -1.04 28.39
C THR A 99 -4.20 -2.30 29.25
N THR A 100 -3.40 -2.39 30.31
CA THR A 100 -3.40 -3.59 31.15
C THR A 100 -4.73 -3.82 31.86
N SER A 101 -5.31 -2.78 32.47
CA SER A 101 -6.60 -2.93 33.15
C SER A 101 -7.73 -3.30 32.19
N SER A 102 -7.68 -2.84 30.94
CA SER A 102 -8.64 -3.23 29.89
C SER A 102 -8.48 -4.70 29.49
N VAL A 103 -7.23 -5.17 29.34
CA VAL A 103 -6.94 -6.59 29.06
C VAL A 103 -7.44 -7.48 30.20
N VAL A 104 -7.13 -7.12 31.45
CA VAL A 104 -7.60 -7.84 32.65
C VAL A 104 -9.13 -7.87 32.72
N ALA A 105 -9.79 -6.73 32.50
CA ALA A 105 -11.25 -6.65 32.50
C ALA A 105 -11.84 -7.60 31.46
N ARG A 106 -11.25 -7.69 30.26
CA ARG A 106 -11.69 -8.60 29.22
C ARG A 106 -11.53 -10.06 29.60
N VAL A 107 -10.46 -10.44 30.29
CA VAL A 107 -10.29 -11.82 30.75
C VAL A 107 -11.36 -12.16 31.79
N ILE A 108 -11.66 -11.25 32.72
CA ILE A 108 -12.78 -11.42 33.66
C ILE A 108 -14.10 -11.57 32.91
N ASP A 109 -14.38 -10.74 31.91
CA ASP A 109 -15.58 -10.84 31.07
C ASP A 109 -15.70 -12.22 30.44
N VAL A 110 -14.63 -12.73 29.81
CA VAL A 110 -14.63 -14.05 29.14
C VAL A 110 -14.88 -15.17 30.16
N CYS A 111 -14.24 -15.13 31.32
CA CYS A 111 -14.46 -16.12 32.37
C CYS A 111 -15.92 -16.11 32.86
N VAL A 112 -16.47 -14.93 33.16
CA VAL A 112 -17.84 -14.78 33.63
C VAL A 112 -18.84 -15.24 32.56
N LEU A 113 -18.66 -14.83 31.31
CA LEU A 113 -19.51 -15.23 30.18
C LEU A 113 -19.46 -16.73 29.95
N ALA A 114 -18.28 -17.34 29.98
CA ALA A 114 -18.13 -18.77 29.81
C ALA A 114 -18.79 -19.54 30.96
N SER A 115 -18.64 -19.08 32.22
CA SER A 115 -19.34 -19.69 33.36
C SER A 115 -20.86 -19.58 33.23
N LEU A 116 -21.39 -18.42 32.83
CA LEU A 116 -22.83 -18.23 32.59
C LEU A 116 -23.35 -19.12 31.45
N ALA A 117 -22.61 -19.19 30.34
CA ALA A 117 -22.98 -20.06 29.21
C ALA A 117 -22.98 -21.54 29.61
N VAL A 118 -21.94 -22.00 30.33
CA VAL A 118 -21.82 -23.39 30.79
C VAL A 118 -22.91 -23.77 31.80
N LEU A 119 -23.24 -22.86 32.72
CA LEU A 119 -24.23 -23.14 33.77
C LEU A 119 -25.67 -23.09 33.30
N LEU A 120 -25.96 -22.25 32.30
CA LEU A 120 -27.35 -21.96 31.94
C LEU A 120 -27.79 -22.69 30.68
N LEU A 121 -26.89 -22.96 29.71
CA LEU A 121 -27.27 -23.64 28.47
C LEU A 121 -27.51 -25.15 28.67
N PRO A 122 -28.59 -25.71 28.09
CA PRO A 122 -28.98 -27.10 28.28
C PRO A 122 -28.22 -28.03 27.33
N PHE A 123 -26.89 -28.20 27.52
CA PHE A 123 -26.05 -29.04 26.66
C PHE A 123 -26.47 -30.51 26.60
N SER A 124 -27.26 -30.98 27.57
CA SER A 124 -27.84 -32.33 27.60
C SER A 124 -28.88 -32.56 26.50
N ASN A 125 -29.47 -31.50 25.95
CA ASN A 125 -30.47 -31.58 24.89
C ASN A 125 -29.83 -31.65 23.49
N LEU A 126 -28.50 -31.56 23.41
CA LEU A 126 -27.73 -31.63 22.18
C LEU A 126 -27.00 -32.98 22.12
N GLY A 127 -26.84 -33.56 20.92
CA GLY A 127 -26.02 -34.76 20.74
C GLY A 127 -24.56 -34.49 21.11
N ALA A 128 -23.82 -35.52 21.58
CA ALA A 128 -22.46 -35.35 22.09
C ALA A 128 -21.50 -34.62 21.11
N GLY A 129 -21.67 -34.81 19.80
CA GLY A 129 -20.90 -34.09 18.78
C GLY A 129 -21.26 -32.61 18.67
N ASP A 130 -22.53 -32.26 18.82
CA ASP A 130 -23.01 -30.88 18.74
C ASP A 130 -22.71 -30.10 20.03
N SER A 131 -22.80 -30.76 21.19
CA SER A 131 -22.34 -30.20 22.47
C SER A 131 -20.85 -29.87 22.43
N LEU A 132 -20.01 -30.73 21.84
CA LEU A 132 -18.57 -30.46 21.69
C LEU A 132 -18.28 -29.32 20.70
N ARG A 133 -19.04 -29.20 19.62
CA ARG A 133 -18.93 -28.08 18.66
C ARG A 133 -19.35 -26.75 19.27
N MET A 134 -20.34 -26.77 20.15
CA MET A 134 -20.85 -25.58 20.84
C MET A 134 -19.91 -25.13 21.98
N VAL A 135 -19.39 -26.09 22.75
CA VAL A 135 -18.59 -25.82 23.98
C VAL A 135 -17.09 -25.76 23.71
N GLY A 136 -16.58 -26.47 22.70
CA GLY A 136 -15.15 -26.57 22.39
C GLY A 136 -14.45 -25.21 22.20
N PRO A 137 -14.98 -24.29 21.37
CA PRO A 137 -14.41 -22.95 21.21
C PRO A 137 -14.42 -22.13 22.51
N ALA A 138 -15.48 -22.27 23.32
CA ALA A 138 -15.61 -21.59 24.61
C ALA A 138 -14.56 -22.09 25.62
N LEU A 139 -14.38 -23.41 25.73
CA LEU A 139 -13.34 -24.02 26.57
C LEU A 139 -11.94 -23.65 26.09
N LEU A 140 -11.68 -23.66 24.78
CA LEU A 140 -10.38 -23.29 24.23
C LEU A 140 -10.06 -21.82 24.52
N LEU A 141 -11.03 -20.92 24.44
CA LEU A 141 -10.87 -19.50 24.81
C LEU A 141 -10.56 -19.33 26.31
N VAL A 142 -11.29 -20.04 27.18
CA VAL A 142 -11.05 -20.01 28.63
C VAL A 142 -9.69 -20.60 28.99
N SER A 143 -9.32 -21.75 28.42
CA SER A 143 -8.02 -22.40 28.63
C SER A 143 -6.86 -21.54 28.11
N SER A 144 -7.04 -20.88 26.96
CA SER A 144 -6.04 -19.96 26.40
C SER A 144 -5.87 -18.71 27.27
N GLY A 145 -6.98 -18.15 27.79
CA GLY A 145 -6.94 -17.01 28.72
C GLY A 145 -6.30 -17.37 30.06
N ALA A 146 -6.61 -18.54 30.60
CA ALA A 146 -5.99 -19.06 31.83
C ALA A 146 -4.49 -19.31 31.65
N LEU A 147 -4.09 -19.91 30.52
CA LEU A 147 -2.69 -20.12 30.16
C LEU A 147 -1.95 -18.78 30.00
N ALA A 148 -2.56 -17.78 29.36
CA ALA A 148 -1.99 -16.45 29.23
C ALA A 148 -1.77 -15.78 30.60
N ILE A 149 -2.73 -15.86 31.52
CA ILE A 149 -2.55 -15.37 32.90
C ILE A 149 -1.42 -16.13 33.59
N MET A 150 -1.35 -17.46 33.43
CA MET A 150 -0.32 -18.28 34.07
C MET A 150 1.08 -17.93 33.56
N VAL A 151 1.24 -17.71 32.26
CA VAL A 151 2.49 -17.26 31.62
C VAL A 151 2.86 -15.84 32.06
N LEU A 152 1.89 -14.95 32.20
CA LEU A 152 2.11 -13.59 32.70
C LEU A 152 2.52 -13.59 34.20
N ARG A 153 2.08 -14.58 34.98
CA ARG A 153 2.45 -14.71 36.40
C ARG A 153 3.75 -15.47 36.65
N SER A 154 4.08 -16.46 35.82
CA SER A 154 5.22 -17.37 36.05
C SER A 154 6.59 -16.73 35.83
N GLY A 155 6.66 -15.55 35.19
CA GLY A 155 7.92 -14.90 34.87
C GLY A 155 8.76 -15.63 33.81
N ALA A 156 8.21 -16.67 33.16
CA ALA A 156 8.91 -17.45 32.14
C ALA A 156 9.37 -16.56 30.97
N GLY A 157 10.63 -16.70 30.56
CA GLY A 157 11.19 -15.98 29.42
C GLY A 157 10.60 -16.50 28.12
N VAL A 158 9.58 -15.83 27.60
CA VAL A 158 9.10 -16.07 26.23
C VAL A 158 9.95 -15.20 25.30
N PRO A 159 10.53 -15.73 24.21
CA PRO A 159 11.24 -14.92 23.23
C PRO A 159 10.23 -14.04 22.48
N ILE A 160 10.23 -12.74 22.76
CA ILE A 160 9.32 -11.76 22.13
C ILE A 160 10.15 -10.57 21.60
N PRO A 161 9.84 -10.02 20.42
CA PRO A 161 10.51 -8.83 19.88
C PRO A 161 10.52 -7.64 20.86
N ALA A 162 11.58 -6.82 20.81
CA ALA A 162 11.81 -5.69 21.73
C ALA A 162 10.60 -4.75 21.97
N PRO A 163 9.77 -4.37 20.98
CA PRO A 163 8.62 -3.50 21.24
C PRO A 163 7.50 -4.18 22.04
N ALA A 164 7.34 -5.50 21.91
CA ALA A 164 6.35 -6.27 22.65
C ALA A 164 6.81 -6.60 24.08
N LYS A 165 8.13 -6.55 24.33
CA LYS A 165 8.72 -6.80 25.65
C LYS A 165 8.29 -5.75 26.69
N ALA A 166 8.29 -4.47 26.32
CA ALA A 166 7.85 -3.38 27.22
C ALA A 166 6.37 -3.51 27.61
N ILE A 167 5.51 -3.81 26.64
CA ILE A 167 4.07 -4.05 26.88
C ILE A 167 3.88 -5.29 27.77
N LEU A 168 4.64 -6.35 27.53
CA LEU A 168 4.59 -7.56 28.36
C LEU A 168 5.05 -7.28 29.79
N GLU A 169 6.06 -6.45 29.99
CA GLU A 169 6.57 -6.05 31.30
C GLU A 169 5.54 -5.20 32.07
N ASP A 170 4.90 -4.23 31.41
CA ASP A 170 3.78 -3.47 31.97
C ASP A 170 2.59 -4.38 32.35
N LEU A 171 2.27 -5.36 31.50
CA LEU A 171 1.25 -6.37 31.77
C LEU A 171 1.61 -7.21 33.00
N ARG A 172 2.84 -7.73 33.06
CA ARG A 172 3.36 -8.51 34.19
C ARG A 172 3.34 -7.71 35.49
N GLN A 173 3.75 -6.45 35.45
CA GLN A 173 3.75 -5.57 36.60
C GLN A 173 2.32 -5.35 37.12
N ALA A 174 1.37 -5.02 36.26
CA ALA A 174 0.00 -4.80 36.70
C ALA A 174 -0.73 -6.07 37.18
N PHE A 175 -0.38 -7.25 36.63
CA PHE A 175 -0.86 -8.53 37.18
C PHE A 175 -0.30 -8.83 38.59
N ARG A 176 0.91 -8.33 38.91
CA ARG A 176 1.55 -8.45 40.23
C ARG A 176 1.05 -7.43 41.24
N THR A 177 0.72 -6.21 40.82
CA THR A 177 0.31 -5.12 41.72
C THR A 177 -1.19 -5.10 42.03
N THR A 178 -2.03 -5.69 41.18
CA THR A 178 -3.48 -5.78 41.45
C THR A 178 -3.77 -6.91 42.44
N SER A 179 -4.45 -6.59 43.54
CA SER A 179 -4.74 -7.56 44.61
C SER A 179 -5.82 -8.58 44.22
N THR A 180 -5.77 -9.79 44.80
CA THR A 180 -6.82 -10.82 44.65
C THR A 180 -8.21 -10.29 44.98
N ARG A 181 -8.31 -9.42 46.01
CA ARG A 181 -9.57 -8.78 46.39
C ARG A 181 -10.15 -7.89 45.29
N GLN A 182 -9.32 -7.14 44.56
CA GLN A 182 -9.78 -6.32 43.44
C GLN A 182 -10.28 -7.16 42.27
N TYR A 183 -9.61 -8.26 41.94
CA TYR A 183 -10.09 -9.18 40.90
C TYR A 183 -11.44 -9.80 41.27
N MET A 184 -11.59 -10.28 42.51
CA MET A 184 -12.85 -10.86 43.00
C MET A 184 -13.99 -9.83 43.00
N LEU A 185 -13.71 -8.61 43.45
CA LEU A 185 -14.70 -7.53 43.44
C LEU A 185 -15.10 -7.13 42.01
N ALA A 186 -14.14 -6.99 41.10
CA ALA A 186 -14.41 -6.71 39.69
C ALA A 186 -15.25 -7.83 39.04
N ALA A 187 -14.94 -9.10 39.30
CA ALA A 187 -15.73 -10.23 38.83
C ALA A 187 -17.16 -10.25 39.41
N ALA A 188 -17.31 -9.98 40.71
CA ALA A 188 -18.61 -9.91 41.39
C ALA A 188 -19.52 -8.80 40.85
N ILE A 189 -18.93 -7.68 40.38
CA ILE A 189 -19.66 -6.59 39.70
C ILE A 189 -19.95 -6.94 38.23
N THR A 190 -19.03 -7.65 37.58
CA THR A 190 -19.14 -8.03 36.16
C THR A 190 -20.27 -9.04 35.93
N LEU A 191 -20.48 -9.98 36.86
CA LEU A 191 -21.55 -10.98 36.80
C LEU A 191 -22.96 -10.38 36.60
N PRO A 192 -23.47 -9.50 37.48
CA PRO A 192 -24.77 -8.87 37.28
C PRO A 192 -24.78 -7.96 36.04
N SER A 193 -23.65 -7.40 35.62
CA SER A 193 -23.59 -6.59 34.40
C SER A 193 -23.96 -7.40 33.14
N TRP A 194 -23.47 -8.63 33.01
CA TRP A 194 -23.79 -9.51 31.88
C TRP A 194 -25.21 -10.08 31.97
N ALA A 195 -25.72 -10.33 33.19
CA ALA A 195 -27.12 -10.69 33.38
C ALA A 195 -28.08 -9.57 32.94
N LEU A 196 -27.75 -8.30 33.23
CA LEU A 196 -28.53 -7.15 32.79
C LEU A 196 -28.46 -6.93 31.26
N GLU A 197 -27.33 -7.23 30.62
CA GLU A 197 -27.19 -7.18 29.16
C GLU A 197 -28.15 -8.15 28.45
N ALA A 198 -28.54 -9.25 29.09
CA ALA A 198 -29.55 -10.18 28.58
C ALA A 198 -30.96 -9.57 28.46
N SER A 199 -31.21 -8.39 29.05
CA SER A 199 -32.47 -7.65 28.88
C SER A 199 -32.79 -7.36 27.42
N ALA A 200 -31.78 -7.22 26.55
CA ALA A 200 -31.98 -7.05 25.11
C ALA A 200 -32.69 -8.26 24.49
N VAL A 201 -32.18 -9.47 24.78
CA VAL A 201 -32.74 -10.73 24.27
C VAL A 201 -34.11 -10.97 24.90
N TYR A 202 -34.23 -10.78 26.22
CA TYR A 202 -35.48 -11.03 26.94
C TYR A 202 -36.61 -10.09 26.52
N ALA A 203 -36.35 -8.79 26.41
CA ALA A 203 -37.35 -7.82 25.94
C ALA A 203 -37.78 -8.13 24.50
N THR A 204 -36.84 -8.47 23.62
CA THR A 204 -37.16 -8.82 22.22
C THR A 204 -38.00 -10.10 22.16
N ALA A 205 -37.67 -11.12 22.95
CA ALA A 205 -38.44 -12.36 23.01
C ALA A 205 -39.90 -12.11 23.44
N ARG A 206 -40.11 -11.28 24.48
CA ARG A 206 -41.44 -10.89 24.95
C ARG A 206 -42.23 -10.11 23.91
N VAL A 207 -41.59 -9.21 23.18
CA VAL A 207 -42.24 -8.45 22.11
C VAL A 207 -42.64 -9.35 20.95
N LEU A 208 -41.78 -10.29 20.55
CA LEU A 208 -42.04 -11.19 19.43
C LEU A 208 -43.01 -12.33 19.78
N GLY A 209 -43.25 -12.58 21.07
CA GLY A 209 -44.14 -13.64 21.55
C GLY A 209 -43.43 -14.99 21.76
N VAL A 210 -42.10 -14.98 21.84
CA VAL A 210 -41.28 -16.17 22.14
C VAL A 210 -41.23 -16.34 23.66
N ASP A 211 -41.68 -17.50 24.15
CA ASP A 211 -41.61 -17.79 25.59
C ASP A 211 -40.20 -18.25 25.99
N LEU A 212 -39.35 -17.27 26.29
CA LEU A 212 -37.99 -17.50 26.73
C LEU A 212 -37.86 -17.14 28.23
N PRO A 213 -37.54 -18.09 29.12
CA PRO A 213 -37.35 -17.78 30.53
C PRO A 213 -36.09 -16.93 30.74
N VAL A 214 -36.04 -16.17 31.85
CA VAL A 214 -34.95 -15.21 32.12
C VAL A 214 -33.57 -15.88 32.14
N HIS A 215 -33.45 -17.06 32.74
CA HIS A 215 -32.18 -17.79 32.78
C HIS A 215 -31.72 -18.20 31.36
N ALA A 216 -32.65 -18.52 30.47
CA ALA A 216 -32.34 -18.85 29.08
C ALA A 216 -31.85 -17.61 28.31
N ALA A 217 -32.49 -16.45 28.49
CA ALA A 217 -32.01 -15.21 27.91
C ALA A 217 -30.58 -14.86 28.36
N ILE A 218 -30.24 -15.10 29.64
CA ILE A 218 -28.88 -14.90 30.17
C ILE A 218 -27.89 -15.89 29.53
N GLY A 219 -28.23 -17.18 29.47
CA GLY A 219 -27.39 -18.20 28.84
C GLY A 219 -27.12 -17.94 27.36
N VAL A 220 -28.17 -17.63 26.60
CA VAL A 220 -28.10 -17.27 25.17
C VAL A 220 -27.24 -16.02 24.97
N SER A 221 -27.47 -14.96 25.74
CA SER A 221 -26.70 -13.72 25.65
C SER A 221 -25.23 -13.97 25.96
N ALA A 222 -24.93 -14.72 27.03
CA ALA A 222 -23.57 -15.03 27.44
C ALA A 222 -22.80 -15.81 26.37
N PHE A 223 -23.43 -16.84 25.80
CA PHE A 223 -22.86 -17.64 24.71
C PHE A 223 -22.60 -16.80 23.46
N THR A 224 -23.58 -16.02 23.03
CA THR A 224 -23.47 -15.18 21.83
C THR A 224 -22.29 -14.21 21.93
N ILE A 225 -22.13 -13.55 23.07
CA ILE A 225 -21.10 -12.53 23.28
C ILE A 225 -19.69 -13.16 23.38
N LEU A 226 -19.60 -14.41 23.86
CA LEU A 226 -18.34 -15.17 23.85
C LEU A 226 -17.81 -15.38 22.42
N PHE A 227 -18.70 -15.62 21.46
CA PHE A 227 -18.34 -15.76 20.04
C PHE A 227 -18.01 -14.44 19.34
N GLN A 228 -18.46 -13.30 19.88
CA GLN A 228 -18.03 -11.99 19.39
C GLN A 228 -16.54 -11.71 19.62
N VAL A 229 -15.78 -12.56 20.33
CA VAL A 229 -14.31 -12.47 20.35
C VAL A 229 -13.72 -12.52 18.92
N PHE A 230 -14.33 -13.26 18.00
CA PHE A 230 -13.90 -13.41 16.60
C PHE A 230 -14.59 -12.44 15.63
N HIS A 231 -14.79 -11.20 16.06
CA HIS A 231 -15.52 -10.18 15.31
C HIS A 231 -14.65 -9.55 14.20
N PHE A 232 -15.02 -9.79 12.95
CA PHE A 232 -14.38 -9.19 11.76
C PHE A 232 -15.26 -8.17 11.01
N THR A 233 -16.59 -8.21 11.20
CA THR A 233 -17.59 -7.34 10.57
C THR A 233 -18.14 -6.31 11.57
N PRO A 234 -18.59 -5.09 11.20
CA PRO A 234 -19.19 -4.14 12.16
C PRO A 234 -20.26 -4.81 13.04
N GLY A 235 -20.20 -4.60 14.35
CA GLY A 235 -21.07 -5.25 15.36
C GLY A 235 -20.96 -6.78 15.47
N GLY A 236 -20.13 -7.44 14.66
CA GLY A 236 -20.10 -8.90 14.57
C GLY A 236 -21.26 -9.48 13.76
N ILE A 237 -21.85 -8.69 12.84
CA ILE A 237 -22.91 -9.14 11.92
C ILE A 237 -22.52 -10.48 11.28
N GLY A 238 -23.44 -11.44 11.33
CA GLY A 238 -23.31 -12.84 10.90
C GLY A 238 -22.94 -13.78 12.04
N ILE A 239 -21.89 -13.44 12.81
CA ILE A 239 -21.44 -14.27 13.94
C ILE A 239 -22.41 -14.12 15.11
N TYR A 240 -22.90 -12.91 15.36
CA TYR A 240 -23.88 -12.65 16.42
C TYR A 240 -25.19 -13.40 16.18
N GLU A 241 -25.76 -13.27 14.99
CA GLU A 241 -27.01 -13.93 14.61
C GLU A 241 -26.86 -15.44 14.62
N GLY A 242 -25.78 -15.98 14.04
CA GLY A 242 -25.52 -17.41 14.01
C GLY A 242 -25.34 -18.03 15.40
N SER A 243 -24.52 -17.41 16.26
CA SER A 243 -24.27 -17.93 17.61
C SER A 243 -25.49 -17.79 18.53
N MET A 244 -26.24 -16.70 18.42
CA MET A 244 -27.49 -16.53 19.18
C MET A 244 -28.55 -17.54 18.74
N SER A 245 -28.73 -17.71 17.42
CA SER A 245 -29.72 -18.65 16.89
C SER A 245 -29.40 -20.08 17.32
N ALA A 246 -28.13 -20.48 17.27
CA ALA A 246 -27.69 -21.80 17.76
C ALA A 246 -28.00 -22.00 19.25
N ALA A 247 -27.75 -20.98 20.09
CA ALA A 247 -28.06 -21.05 21.52
C ALA A 247 -29.58 -21.09 21.79
N LEU A 248 -30.38 -20.34 21.03
CA LEU A 248 -31.84 -20.35 21.15
C LEU A 248 -32.45 -21.71 20.77
N VAL A 249 -31.94 -22.34 19.70
CA VAL A 249 -32.35 -23.69 19.29
C VAL A 249 -32.08 -24.71 20.39
N SER A 250 -31.01 -24.56 21.18
CA SER A 250 -30.76 -25.45 22.32
C SER A 250 -31.84 -25.40 23.41
N TYR A 251 -32.60 -24.30 23.50
CA TYR A 251 -33.77 -24.16 24.37
C TYR A 251 -35.09 -24.55 23.70
N GLY A 252 -35.04 -25.13 22.49
CA GLY A 252 -36.23 -25.57 21.76
C GLY A 252 -36.97 -24.46 21.00
N VAL A 253 -36.33 -23.30 20.79
CA VAL A 253 -36.86 -22.26 19.88
C VAL A 253 -36.65 -22.75 18.44
N ASP A 254 -37.69 -22.70 17.61
CA ASP A 254 -37.57 -23.04 16.19
C ASP A 254 -36.58 -22.11 15.48
N LEU A 255 -35.91 -22.63 14.45
CA LEU A 255 -34.81 -21.92 13.78
C LEU A 255 -35.26 -20.57 13.20
N ASP A 256 -36.44 -20.52 12.59
CA ASP A 256 -36.96 -19.30 11.96
C ASP A 256 -37.20 -18.21 13.01
N SER A 257 -37.89 -18.55 14.11
CA SER A 257 -38.09 -17.64 15.24
C SER A 257 -36.78 -17.26 15.94
N ALA A 258 -35.82 -18.19 16.01
CA ALA A 258 -34.51 -17.95 16.60
C ALA A 258 -33.69 -16.93 15.80
N VAL A 259 -33.69 -17.04 14.47
CA VAL A 259 -33.00 -16.11 13.58
C VAL A 259 -33.68 -14.73 13.60
N VAL A 260 -35.03 -14.67 13.59
CA VAL A 260 -35.77 -13.41 13.70
C VAL A 260 -35.50 -12.72 15.04
N LEU A 261 -35.53 -13.47 16.15
CA LEU A 261 -35.21 -12.97 17.48
C LEU A 261 -33.76 -12.46 17.55
N ALA A 262 -32.81 -13.21 17.01
CA ALA A 262 -31.40 -12.84 17.01
C ALA A 262 -31.12 -11.57 16.21
N THR A 263 -31.66 -11.50 15.00
CA THR A 263 -31.50 -10.36 14.10
C THR A 263 -32.17 -9.10 14.67
N THR A 264 -33.39 -9.23 15.20
CA THR A 264 -34.11 -8.11 15.84
C THR A 264 -33.37 -7.61 17.08
N THR A 265 -32.88 -8.53 17.93
CA THR A 265 -32.08 -8.16 19.12
C THR A 265 -30.81 -7.40 18.71
N HIS A 266 -30.12 -7.86 17.67
CA HIS A 266 -28.91 -7.20 17.20
C HIS A 266 -29.20 -5.81 16.63
N ALA A 267 -30.27 -5.67 15.83
CA ALA A 267 -30.71 -4.38 15.30
C ALA A 267 -31.01 -3.38 16.42
N LEU A 268 -31.63 -3.81 17.53
CA LEU A 268 -31.84 -2.97 18.70
C LEU A 268 -30.54 -2.57 19.41
N LYS A 269 -29.55 -3.47 19.49
CA LYS A 269 -28.22 -3.12 20.02
C LYS A 269 -27.48 -2.11 19.13
N PHE A 270 -27.60 -2.23 17.81
CA PHE A 270 -27.13 -1.23 16.86
C PHE A 270 -27.80 0.12 17.08
N ALA A 271 -29.13 0.14 17.21
CA ALA A 271 -29.89 1.35 17.50
C ALA A 271 -29.46 1.98 18.83
N TYR A 272 -29.28 1.18 19.89
CA TYR A 272 -28.75 1.65 21.17
C TYR A 272 -27.36 2.28 21.03
N ALA A 273 -26.43 1.60 20.34
CA ALA A 273 -25.07 2.09 20.16
C ALA A 273 -25.07 3.47 19.46
N PHE A 274 -25.82 3.61 18.37
CA PHE A 274 -25.86 4.84 17.58
C PHE A 274 -26.74 5.96 18.15
N THR A 275 -27.50 5.70 19.22
CA THR A 275 -28.31 6.72 19.90
C THR A 275 -27.75 7.00 21.29
N VAL A 276 -28.00 6.11 22.24
CA VAL A 276 -27.58 6.21 23.63
C VAL A 276 -26.04 6.17 23.74
N GLY A 277 -25.38 5.31 22.97
CA GLY A 277 -23.92 5.23 22.97
C GLY A 277 -23.25 6.51 22.46
N VAL A 278 -23.81 7.11 21.39
CA VAL A 278 -23.36 8.42 20.87
C VAL A 278 -23.64 9.52 21.90
N LEU A 279 -24.84 9.57 22.47
CA LEU A 279 -25.21 10.57 23.48
C LEU A 279 -24.21 10.57 24.64
N PHE A 280 -23.96 9.41 25.25
CA PHE A 280 -23.04 9.29 26.39
C PHE A 280 -21.56 9.50 26.01
N SER A 281 -21.16 9.23 24.76
CA SER A 281 -19.78 9.45 24.30
C SER A 281 -19.48 10.92 24.00
N VAL A 282 -20.46 11.69 23.52
CA VAL A 282 -20.33 13.12 23.21
C VAL A 282 -20.47 14.00 24.45
N THR A 283 -21.20 13.56 25.48
CA THR A 283 -21.38 14.31 26.73
C THR A 283 -20.15 14.33 27.66
N ILE A 284 -19.06 13.64 27.32
CA ILE A 284 -17.82 13.69 28.10
C ILE A 284 -16.86 14.72 27.52
N PRO A 285 -16.46 15.74 28.31
CA PRO A 285 -15.44 16.69 27.90
C PRO A 285 -14.14 15.99 27.50
N GLY A 286 -13.79 16.13 26.24
CA GLY A 286 -12.53 15.70 25.69
C GLY A 286 -12.46 14.26 25.18
N VAL A 287 -13.56 13.49 25.07
CA VAL A 287 -13.52 12.20 24.33
C VAL A 287 -13.24 12.45 22.84
N ALA A 288 -13.91 13.41 22.21
CA ALA A 288 -13.60 13.84 20.84
C ALA A 288 -12.16 14.40 20.71
N SER A 289 -11.68 15.13 21.74
CA SER A 289 -10.31 15.66 21.79
C SER A 289 -9.25 14.66 22.30
N ARG A 290 -9.63 13.43 22.64
CA ARG A 290 -8.75 12.31 23.05
C ARG A 290 -8.83 11.14 22.07
N LEU A 291 -9.85 11.13 21.20
CA LEU A 291 -9.89 10.50 19.87
C LEU A 291 -9.07 11.29 18.83
N SER A 292 -8.49 12.41 19.25
CA SER A 292 -7.51 13.17 18.49
C SER A 292 -6.03 12.74 18.66
N PRO A 293 -5.62 11.47 18.92
CA PRO A 293 -4.29 11.04 18.54
C PRO A 293 -4.14 11.19 17.02
N LEU A 294 -5.22 11.04 16.26
CA LEU A 294 -5.30 11.34 14.83
C LEU A 294 -5.08 12.82 14.48
N ALA A 295 -5.44 13.76 15.37
CA ALA A 295 -5.07 15.17 15.18
C ALA A 295 -3.63 15.49 15.64
N ARG A 296 -3.02 14.63 16.45
CA ARG A 296 -1.59 14.74 16.83
C ARG A 296 -0.66 14.03 15.84
N LEU A 297 -1.18 13.06 15.09
CA LEU A 297 -0.57 12.42 13.90
C LEU A 297 -0.61 13.35 12.69
N ARG A 298 -1.50 14.35 12.68
CA ARG A 298 -1.50 15.40 11.66
C ARG A 298 -0.26 16.26 11.80
N GLY A 299 0.56 16.27 10.75
CA GLY A 299 1.53 17.34 10.53
C GLY A 299 0.77 18.65 10.35
N SER A 300 1.37 19.75 10.80
CA SER A 300 0.95 21.10 10.41
C SER A 300 2.16 21.74 9.76
N ALA A 301 1.96 22.64 8.80
CA ALA A 301 3.05 23.38 8.14
C ALA A 301 4.06 24.03 9.13
N SER A 302 3.65 24.31 10.37
CA SER A 302 4.54 24.90 11.41
C SER A 302 5.43 23.90 12.17
N THR A 303 5.18 22.59 12.07
CA THR A 303 6.00 21.56 12.73
C THR A 303 6.14 20.35 11.80
N ALA A 304 7.22 20.31 10.99
CA ALA A 304 7.61 19.09 10.29
C ALA A 304 7.90 18.00 11.34
N LYS A 305 7.04 16.99 11.44
CA LYS A 305 7.22 15.83 12.34
C LYS A 305 7.62 14.62 11.53
N ASP A 306 8.62 13.90 12.02
CA ASP A 306 9.04 12.61 11.47
C ASP A 306 7.91 11.58 11.55
N ALA A 307 7.87 10.68 10.56
CA ALA A 307 6.97 9.53 10.61
C ALA A 307 7.37 8.58 11.74
N SER A 308 6.41 8.20 12.59
CA SER A 308 6.61 7.23 13.66
C SER A 308 6.84 5.82 13.10
N ARG A 309 7.52 4.96 13.88
CA ARG A 309 7.73 3.54 13.53
C ARG A 309 6.42 2.80 13.25
N PHE A 310 5.34 3.16 13.95
CA PHE A 310 4.02 2.57 13.70
C PHE A 310 3.48 2.98 12.33
N GLU A 311 3.61 4.24 11.93
CA GLU A 311 3.19 4.72 10.61
C GLU A 311 3.97 4.02 9.50
N VAL A 312 5.28 3.83 9.66
CA VAL A 312 6.10 3.08 8.70
C VAL A 312 5.62 1.62 8.56
N ILE A 313 5.38 0.93 9.67
CA ILE A 313 4.88 -0.47 9.64
C ILE A 313 3.48 -0.53 9.03
N ALA A 314 2.58 0.39 9.40
CA ALA A 314 1.23 0.46 8.87
C ALA A 314 1.25 0.75 7.35
N ALA A 315 2.11 1.65 6.88
CA ALA A 315 2.29 1.93 5.46
C ALA A 315 2.82 0.72 4.69
N ARG A 316 3.78 -0.03 5.26
CA ARG A 316 4.29 -1.28 4.65
C ARG A 316 3.22 -2.37 4.59
N ALA A 317 2.47 -2.59 5.67
CA ALA A 317 1.37 -3.54 5.70
C ALA A 317 0.25 -3.14 4.73
N TRP A 318 0.03 -1.84 4.56
CA TRP A 318 -0.93 -1.30 3.61
C TRP A 318 -0.53 -1.57 2.15
N ASN A 319 0.75 -1.49 1.81
CA ASN A 319 1.23 -1.76 0.44
C ASN A 319 0.85 -3.17 -0.05
N VAL A 320 0.78 -4.15 0.86
CA VAL A 320 0.30 -5.51 0.54
C VAL A 320 -1.15 -5.53 0.05
N LEU A 321 -2.01 -4.65 0.58
CA LEU A 321 -3.42 -4.56 0.21
C LEU A 321 -3.69 -3.51 -0.88
N ASN A 322 -2.80 -2.56 -1.08
CA ASN A 322 -2.93 -1.53 -2.10
C ASN A 322 -2.43 -2.00 -3.47
N GLU A 323 -1.37 -2.81 -3.51
CA GLU A 323 -0.82 -3.29 -4.78
C GLU A 323 -1.60 -4.47 -5.36
N GLY A 324 -1.85 -4.45 -6.67
CA GLY A 324 -2.71 -5.44 -7.32
C GLY A 324 -2.20 -6.88 -7.22
N LYS A 325 -0.89 -7.11 -7.36
CA LYS A 325 -0.26 -8.43 -7.30
C LYS A 325 -0.45 -9.13 -5.94
N PRO A 326 0.01 -8.55 -4.81
CA PRO A 326 -0.23 -9.15 -3.50
C PRO A 326 -1.72 -9.12 -3.10
N PHE A 327 -2.48 -8.12 -3.52
CA PHE A 327 -3.91 -8.02 -3.22
C PHE A 327 -4.69 -9.23 -3.72
N THR A 328 -4.53 -9.66 -4.98
CA THR A 328 -5.27 -10.82 -5.51
C THR A 328 -5.11 -12.04 -4.61
N LEU A 329 -3.88 -12.34 -4.15
CA LEU A 329 -3.60 -13.51 -3.31
C LEU A 329 -4.23 -13.38 -1.93
N VAL A 330 -4.04 -12.24 -1.26
CA VAL A 330 -4.56 -12.02 0.10
C VAL A 330 -6.08 -11.96 0.11
N PHE A 331 -6.67 -11.28 -0.88
CA PHE A 331 -8.11 -11.14 -1.02
C PHE A 331 -8.78 -12.49 -1.33
N VAL A 332 -8.27 -13.24 -2.30
CA VAL A 332 -8.78 -14.59 -2.64
C VAL A 332 -8.65 -15.52 -1.43
N GLY A 333 -7.50 -15.52 -0.74
CA GLY A 333 -7.32 -16.32 0.47
C GLY A 333 -8.37 -16.00 1.54
N GLY A 334 -8.63 -14.72 1.80
CA GLY A 334 -9.67 -14.28 2.73
C GLY A 334 -11.08 -14.72 2.33
N VAL A 335 -11.41 -14.61 1.04
CA VAL A 335 -12.70 -15.07 0.50
C VAL A 335 -12.86 -16.58 0.62
N LEU A 336 -11.84 -17.36 0.25
CA LEU A 336 -11.87 -18.83 0.34
C LEU A 336 -11.98 -19.33 1.78
N LEU A 337 -11.34 -18.65 2.72
CA LEU A 337 -11.49 -18.92 4.16
C LEU A 337 -12.91 -18.60 4.63
N ALA A 338 -13.50 -17.48 4.19
CA ALA A 338 -14.87 -17.12 4.53
C ALA A 338 -15.89 -18.15 3.99
N LEU A 339 -15.70 -18.64 2.77
CA LEU A 339 -16.52 -19.73 2.19
C LEU A 339 -16.32 -21.08 2.90
N ALA A 340 -15.18 -21.30 3.56
CA ALA A 340 -14.91 -22.52 4.31
C ALA A 340 -15.56 -22.56 5.71
N ILE A 341 -16.01 -21.41 6.25
CA ILE A 341 -16.57 -21.32 7.62
C ILE A 341 -17.72 -22.32 7.85
N PRO A 342 -18.72 -22.46 6.96
CA PRO A 342 -19.82 -23.42 7.16
C PRO A 342 -19.36 -24.88 7.21
N HIS A 343 -18.16 -25.19 6.71
CA HIS A 343 -17.59 -26.53 6.62
C HIS A 343 -16.50 -26.79 7.66
N ALA A 344 -16.36 -25.94 8.68
CA ALA A 344 -15.28 -26.04 9.66
C ALA A 344 -15.16 -27.43 10.32
N GLY A 345 -16.27 -28.16 10.47
CA GLY A 345 -16.32 -29.51 11.06
C GLY A 345 -16.15 -30.68 10.09
N ASP A 346 -15.93 -30.46 8.79
CA ASP A 346 -15.81 -31.52 7.78
C ASP A 346 -14.34 -31.69 7.34
N ALA A 347 -13.67 -32.72 7.88
CA ALA A 347 -12.28 -33.03 7.53
C ALA A 347 -12.10 -33.40 6.05
N GLY A 348 -13.10 -34.04 5.43
CA GLY A 348 -13.07 -34.38 4.01
C GLY A 348 -13.16 -33.15 3.12
N TYR A 349 -13.97 -32.18 3.51
CA TYR A 349 -13.99 -30.86 2.88
C TYR A 349 -12.62 -30.18 2.98
N TRP A 350 -12.01 -30.12 4.16
CA TRP A 350 -10.69 -29.48 4.33
C TRP A 350 -9.59 -30.14 3.50
N ALA A 351 -9.60 -31.47 3.35
CA ALA A 351 -8.67 -32.16 2.45
C ALA A 351 -8.84 -31.73 0.99
N ARG A 352 -10.09 -31.68 0.49
CA ARG A 352 -10.39 -31.18 -0.86
C ARG A 352 -10.09 -29.69 -1.00
N TRP A 353 -10.35 -28.90 0.04
CA TRP A 353 -10.06 -27.47 0.09
C TRP A 353 -8.56 -27.21 -0.08
N SER A 354 -7.72 -27.92 0.66
CA SER A 354 -6.25 -27.81 0.58
C SER A 354 -5.71 -28.26 -0.78
N LEU A 355 -6.21 -29.37 -1.33
CA LEU A 355 -5.83 -29.81 -2.68
C LEU A 355 -6.29 -28.80 -3.75
N GLY A 356 -7.46 -28.19 -3.57
CA GLY A 356 -7.95 -27.10 -4.42
C GLY A 356 -7.00 -25.90 -4.42
N ILE A 357 -6.50 -25.49 -3.25
CA ILE A 357 -5.50 -24.41 -3.13
C ILE A 357 -4.24 -24.75 -3.94
N LEU A 358 -3.73 -25.97 -3.82
CA LEU A 358 -2.54 -26.40 -4.57
C LEU A 358 -2.79 -26.39 -6.09
N CYS A 359 -4.00 -26.76 -6.53
CA CYS A 359 -4.36 -26.76 -7.94
C CYS A 359 -4.48 -25.35 -8.51
N ILE A 360 -5.06 -24.38 -7.78
CA ILE A 360 -5.20 -22.99 -8.27
C ILE A 360 -3.90 -22.18 -8.18
N ALA A 361 -2.93 -22.61 -7.36
CA ALA A 361 -1.69 -21.86 -7.13
C ALA A 361 -0.88 -21.57 -8.41
N PRO A 362 -0.71 -22.50 -9.36
CA PRO A 362 -0.09 -22.21 -10.66
C PRO A 362 -0.76 -21.07 -11.43
N LEU A 363 -2.10 -20.98 -11.44
CA LEU A 363 -2.81 -19.89 -12.11
C LEU A 363 -2.64 -18.56 -11.35
N ALA A 364 -2.65 -18.62 -10.02
CA ALA A 364 -2.36 -17.45 -9.19
C ALA A 364 -0.94 -16.92 -9.47
N LEU A 365 0.05 -17.81 -9.68
CA LEU A 365 1.41 -17.44 -10.09
C LEU A 365 1.46 -16.82 -11.48
N VAL A 366 0.67 -17.29 -12.44
CA VAL A 366 0.53 -16.63 -13.76
C VAL A 366 0.03 -15.20 -13.58
N PHE A 367 -1.05 -15.00 -12.82
CA PHE A 367 -1.59 -13.66 -12.56
C PHE A 367 -0.68 -12.76 -11.72
N PHE A 368 0.22 -13.35 -10.92
CA PHE A 368 1.24 -12.62 -10.16
C PHE A 368 2.44 -12.23 -11.04
N ARG A 369 2.85 -13.10 -11.97
CA ARG A 369 4.05 -12.92 -12.80
C ARG A 369 3.84 -11.94 -13.96
N PHE A 370 2.64 -11.92 -14.54
CA PHE A 370 2.32 -11.14 -15.73
C PHE A 370 1.52 -9.88 -15.37
N ASP A 371 1.89 -8.76 -15.98
CA ASP A 371 1.18 -7.49 -15.84
C ASP A 371 0.08 -7.41 -16.89
N PHE A 372 -1.12 -6.97 -16.50
CA PHE A 372 -2.24 -6.84 -17.44
C PHE A 372 -2.60 -5.36 -17.57
N PRO A 373 -1.84 -4.59 -18.38
CA PRO A 373 -2.08 -3.17 -18.61
C PRO A 373 -3.44 -2.95 -19.27
N LEU A 374 -3.97 -1.73 -19.20
CA LEU A 374 -5.35 -1.38 -19.57
C LEU A 374 -5.86 -2.08 -20.86
N ARG A 375 -5.06 -2.08 -21.94
CA ARG A 375 -5.43 -2.69 -23.25
C ARG A 375 -5.44 -4.22 -23.26
N LEU A 376 -4.73 -4.87 -22.34
CA LEU A 376 -4.61 -6.33 -22.23
C LEU A 376 -5.54 -6.93 -21.16
N ARG A 377 -6.24 -6.10 -20.37
CA ARG A 377 -7.16 -6.58 -19.32
C ARG A 377 -8.38 -7.31 -19.85
N THR A 378 -8.78 -7.04 -21.08
CA THR A 378 -9.86 -7.79 -21.75
C THR A 378 -9.54 -9.29 -21.83
N ALA A 379 -8.26 -9.67 -21.88
CA ALA A 379 -7.85 -11.08 -21.85
C ALA A 379 -8.19 -11.77 -20.51
N LEU A 380 -8.21 -11.04 -19.39
CA LEU A 380 -8.62 -11.60 -18.09
C LEU A 380 -10.11 -11.95 -18.07
N TRP A 381 -10.94 -11.13 -18.70
CA TRP A 381 -12.35 -11.42 -18.92
C TRP A 381 -12.55 -12.57 -19.90
N GLY A 382 -11.68 -12.68 -20.91
CA GLY A 382 -11.62 -13.84 -21.79
C GLY A 382 -11.29 -15.13 -21.03
N ALA A 383 -10.36 -15.09 -20.06
CA ALA A 383 -10.06 -16.22 -19.19
C ALA A 383 -11.29 -16.61 -18.34
N LEU A 384 -11.98 -15.64 -17.73
CA LEU A 384 -13.23 -15.90 -17.01
C LEU A 384 -14.31 -16.49 -17.92
N GLY A 385 -14.50 -15.96 -19.13
CA GLY A 385 -15.43 -16.50 -20.11
C GLY A 385 -15.08 -17.93 -20.53
N LEU A 386 -13.80 -18.21 -20.74
CA LEU A 386 -13.29 -19.55 -21.03
C LEU A 386 -13.56 -20.52 -19.85
N PHE A 387 -13.35 -20.07 -18.62
CA PHE A 387 -13.70 -20.86 -17.43
C PHE A 387 -15.18 -21.24 -17.42
N LEU A 388 -16.07 -20.26 -17.63
CA LEU A 388 -17.52 -20.49 -17.66
C LEU A 388 -17.93 -21.45 -18.79
N LEU A 389 -17.28 -21.35 -19.95
CA LEU A 389 -17.53 -22.22 -21.09
C LEU A 389 -17.08 -23.67 -20.84
N VAL A 390 -15.86 -23.85 -20.32
CA VAL A 390 -15.21 -25.17 -20.17
C VAL A 390 -15.75 -25.92 -18.96
N PHE A 391 -15.90 -25.25 -17.82
CA PHE A 391 -16.29 -25.90 -16.56
C PHE A 391 -17.78 -25.84 -16.28
N GLN A 392 -18.53 -25.01 -17.02
CA GLN A 392 -19.99 -24.84 -16.87
C GLN A 392 -20.44 -24.67 -15.41
N PHE A 393 -19.61 -23.96 -14.63
CA PHE A 393 -19.77 -23.85 -13.19
C PHE A 393 -19.86 -22.39 -12.75
N VAL A 394 -20.86 -22.08 -11.94
CA VAL A 394 -21.05 -20.78 -11.29
C VAL A 394 -21.62 -20.99 -9.89
N ASP A 395 -20.99 -20.36 -8.90
CA ASP A 395 -21.53 -20.21 -7.56
C ASP A 395 -21.90 -18.74 -7.34
N LEU A 396 -23.20 -18.44 -7.36
CA LEU A 396 -23.71 -17.07 -7.19
C LEU A 396 -23.39 -16.48 -5.82
N GLY A 397 -23.30 -17.32 -4.78
CA GLY A 397 -22.90 -16.89 -3.43
C GLY A 397 -21.44 -16.48 -3.39
N ALA A 398 -20.57 -17.26 -4.03
CA ALA A 398 -19.15 -16.93 -4.15
C ALA A 398 -18.93 -15.67 -5.02
N VAL A 399 -19.65 -15.51 -6.12
CA VAL A 399 -19.62 -14.29 -6.95
C VAL A 399 -20.04 -13.07 -6.13
N ALA A 400 -21.18 -13.16 -5.42
CA ALA A 400 -21.67 -12.09 -4.56
C ALA A 400 -20.68 -11.73 -3.44
N LEU A 401 -20.01 -12.73 -2.86
CA LEU A 401 -18.96 -12.52 -1.86
C LEU A 401 -17.75 -11.78 -2.44
N VAL A 402 -17.23 -12.23 -3.57
CA VAL A 402 -16.08 -11.61 -4.23
C VAL A 402 -16.40 -10.15 -4.56
N VAL A 403 -17.51 -9.90 -5.27
CA VAL A 403 -17.89 -8.54 -5.70
C VAL A 403 -18.22 -7.65 -4.50
N GLY A 404 -18.98 -8.17 -3.54
CA GLY A 404 -19.39 -7.43 -2.35
C GLY A 404 -18.22 -7.11 -1.41
N ALA A 405 -17.33 -8.06 -1.12
CA ALA A 405 -16.15 -7.84 -0.30
C ALA A 405 -15.16 -6.88 -0.99
N TYR A 406 -15.03 -7.01 -2.31
CA TYR A 406 -14.22 -6.10 -3.11
C TYR A 406 -14.75 -4.67 -3.00
N PHE A 407 -16.04 -4.46 -3.23
CA PHE A 407 -16.67 -3.14 -3.13
C PHE A 407 -16.57 -2.54 -1.73
N VAL A 408 -16.75 -3.33 -0.66
CA VAL A 408 -16.58 -2.83 0.71
C VAL A 408 -15.13 -2.37 0.95
N PHE A 409 -14.16 -3.15 0.50
CA PHE A 409 -12.75 -2.83 0.64
C PHE A 409 -12.39 -1.59 -0.20
N THR A 410 -12.72 -1.56 -1.48
CA THR A 410 -12.32 -0.49 -2.41
C THR A 410 -13.16 0.78 -2.23
N VAL A 411 -14.46 0.71 -1.97
CA VAL A 411 -15.33 1.89 -1.90
C VAL A 411 -15.42 2.45 -0.49
N GLY A 412 -15.69 1.57 0.48
CA GLY A 412 -15.89 1.97 1.87
C GLY A 412 -14.57 2.28 2.55
N LEU A 413 -13.70 1.27 2.66
CA LEU A 413 -12.47 1.37 3.44
C LEU A 413 -11.40 2.21 2.72
N TRP A 414 -11.12 1.91 1.45
CA TRP A 414 -10.10 2.57 0.64
C TRP A 414 -10.58 3.92 0.07
N GLY A 415 -11.70 3.91 -0.68
CA GLY A 415 -12.18 5.07 -1.43
C GLY A 415 -12.72 6.22 -0.55
N SER A 416 -13.17 5.92 0.67
CA SER A 416 -13.82 6.91 1.53
C SER A 416 -13.04 7.11 2.83
N ILE A 417 -12.94 6.08 3.67
CA ILE A 417 -12.34 6.21 5.01
C ILE A 417 -10.85 6.57 4.92
N TYR A 418 -10.09 5.82 4.12
CA TYR A 418 -8.65 6.04 4.00
C TYR A 418 -8.30 7.40 3.41
N TYR A 419 -8.90 7.79 2.28
CA TYR A 419 -8.62 9.11 1.67
C TYR A 419 -9.08 10.27 2.55
N HIS A 420 -10.19 10.12 3.28
CA HIS A 420 -10.61 11.11 4.28
C HIS A 420 -9.57 11.28 5.38
N LEU A 421 -9.06 10.16 5.91
CA LEU A 421 -8.06 10.18 6.97
C LEU A 421 -6.68 10.67 6.51
N ARG A 422 -6.25 10.29 5.29
CA ARG A 422 -4.90 10.56 4.78
C ARG A 422 -4.74 11.98 4.24
N ILE A 423 -5.67 12.44 3.40
CA ILE A 423 -5.54 13.70 2.67
C ILE A 423 -6.76 14.63 2.83
N GLY A 424 -7.72 14.31 3.71
CA GLY A 424 -8.83 15.20 4.05
C GLY A 424 -10.04 15.17 3.09
N MET A 425 -10.11 14.21 2.17
CA MET A 425 -11.22 14.14 1.20
C MET A 425 -12.61 13.97 1.87
N PRO A 426 -13.70 14.47 1.27
CA PRO A 426 -15.06 14.28 1.81
C PRO A 426 -15.44 12.79 1.94
N LEU A 427 -16.30 12.45 2.91
CA LEU A 427 -16.85 11.07 3.03
C LEU A 427 -17.72 10.66 1.82
N THR A 428 -18.16 11.62 1.00
CA THR A 428 -18.86 11.40 -0.28
C THR A 428 -17.92 11.00 -1.43
N ASN A 429 -16.61 10.91 -1.17
CA ASN A 429 -15.61 10.51 -2.16
C ASN A 429 -15.81 9.08 -2.70
N PHE A 430 -16.73 8.28 -2.15
CA PHE A 430 -17.11 6.98 -2.71
C PHE A 430 -17.60 7.05 -4.17
N THR A 431 -18.18 8.18 -4.61
CA THR A 431 -18.65 8.38 -6.00
C THR A 431 -17.51 8.33 -7.02
N ARG A 432 -16.27 8.59 -6.58
CA ARG A 432 -15.01 8.44 -7.32
C ARG A 432 -14.75 6.99 -7.74
N PHE A 433 -15.29 6.00 -7.03
CA PHE A 433 -15.12 4.58 -7.34
C PHE A 433 -15.56 4.23 -8.76
N TRP A 434 -16.66 4.81 -9.26
CA TRP A 434 -17.13 4.51 -10.60
C TRP A 434 -16.15 4.97 -11.69
N ARG A 435 -15.43 6.07 -11.46
CA ARG A 435 -14.33 6.49 -12.34
C ARG A 435 -13.12 5.55 -12.24
N LEU A 436 -12.82 5.06 -11.03
CA LEU A 436 -11.77 4.06 -10.81
C LEU A 436 -12.08 2.70 -11.47
N VAL A 437 -13.36 2.32 -11.56
CA VAL A 437 -13.81 1.08 -12.21
C VAL A 437 -13.67 1.16 -13.73
N LEU A 438 -14.04 2.30 -14.31
CA LEU A 438 -14.18 2.43 -15.77
C LEU A 438 -12.90 2.91 -16.47
N GLU A 439 -12.10 3.74 -15.80
CA GLU A 439 -11.04 4.50 -16.47
C GLU A 439 -9.65 4.29 -15.85
N ASN A 440 -9.53 3.60 -14.71
CA ASN A 440 -8.26 3.55 -13.99
C ASN A 440 -7.19 2.71 -14.73
N PRO A 441 -6.08 3.30 -15.17
CA PRO A 441 -4.99 2.53 -15.73
C PRO A 441 -4.20 1.80 -14.65
N ASP A 442 -4.15 2.23 -13.39
CA ASP A 442 -3.29 1.74 -12.30
C ASP A 442 -3.48 0.22 -11.96
N PRO A 443 -2.42 -0.59 -11.78
CA PRO A 443 -2.51 -1.99 -11.31
C PRO A 443 -2.62 -2.07 -9.78
N THR A 444 -3.46 -1.25 -9.16
CA THR A 444 -3.76 -1.34 -7.73
C THR A 444 -4.93 -2.28 -7.45
N SER A 445 -5.13 -2.58 -6.18
CA SER A 445 -6.31 -3.30 -5.70
C SER A 445 -7.62 -2.61 -6.06
N GLY A 446 -7.62 -1.30 -6.29
CA GLY A 446 -8.77 -0.52 -6.75
C GLY A 446 -9.19 -0.78 -8.20
N ASN A 447 -8.42 -1.55 -8.98
CA ASN A 447 -8.73 -1.79 -10.39
C ASN A 447 -9.74 -2.93 -10.62
N PHE A 448 -11.00 -2.57 -10.84
CA PHE A 448 -12.07 -3.56 -11.00
C PHE A 448 -11.86 -4.47 -12.22
N LEU A 449 -11.50 -3.89 -13.37
CA LEU A 449 -11.36 -4.62 -14.63
C LEU A 449 -10.23 -5.66 -14.60
N GLU A 450 -9.25 -5.47 -13.71
CA GLU A 450 -8.16 -6.42 -13.50
C GLU A 450 -8.45 -7.40 -12.36
N GLN A 451 -8.85 -6.89 -11.19
CA GLN A 451 -8.90 -7.68 -9.96
C GLN A 451 -10.10 -8.64 -9.94
N ILE A 452 -11.27 -8.19 -10.40
CA ILE A 452 -12.48 -9.02 -10.37
C ILE A 452 -12.36 -10.30 -11.21
N PRO A 453 -11.96 -10.26 -12.50
CA PRO A 453 -11.84 -11.51 -13.26
C PRO A 453 -10.78 -12.45 -12.66
N LYS A 454 -9.65 -11.93 -12.15
CA LYS A 454 -8.64 -12.75 -11.45
C LYS A 454 -9.23 -13.43 -10.22
N CYS A 455 -9.88 -12.66 -9.35
CA CYS A 455 -10.49 -13.17 -8.11
C CYS A 455 -11.61 -14.17 -8.39
N LEU A 456 -12.48 -13.90 -9.37
CA LEU A 456 -13.57 -14.79 -9.73
C LEU A 456 -13.08 -16.11 -10.30
N VAL A 457 -12.11 -16.10 -11.23
CA VAL A 457 -11.56 -17.34 -11.78
C VAL A 457 -10.91 -18.19 -10.69
N LEU A 458 -10.13 -17.58 -9.79
CA LEU A 458 -9.46 -18.31 -8.71
C LEU A 458 -10.47 -18.87 -7.69
N VAL A 459 -11.47 -18.08 -7.29
CA VAL A 459 -12.48 -18.51 -6.31
C VAL A 459 -13.43 -19.55 -6.90
N LEU A 460 -13.96 -19.34 -8.10
CA LEU A 460 -14.86 -20.29 -8.76
C LEU A 460 -14.12 -21.57 -9.15
N GLY A 461 -12.89 -21.45 -9.64
CA GLY A 461 -12.03 -22.60 -9.92
C GLY A 461 -11.78 -23.44 -8.68
N HIS A 462 -11.51 -22.80 -7.55
CA HIS A 462 -11.36 -23.48 -6.26
C HIS A 462 -12.65 -24.20 -5.84
N GLN A 463 -13.80 -23.52 -5.87
CA GLN A 463 -15.09 -24.13 -5.50
C GLN A 463 -15.44 -25.32 -6.40
N TRP A 464 -15.22 -25.19 -7.72
CA TRP A 464 -15.40 -26.28 -8.67
C TRP A 464 -14.50 -27.48 -8.35
N LEU A 465 -13.22 -27.24 -8.05
CA LEU A 465 -12.26 -28.28 -7.66
C LEU A 465 -12.69 -28.97 -6.36
N VAL A 466 -13.16 -28.22 -5.35
CA VAL A 466 -13.63 -28.80 -4.07
C VAL A 466 -14.84 -29.71 -4.25
N GLN A 467 -15.74 -29.38 -5.18
CA GLN A 467 -16.92 -30.19 -5.49
C GLN A 467 -16.61 -31.39 -6.39
N SER A 468 -15.64 -31.24 -7.29
CA SER A 468 -15.35 -32.21 -8.36
C SER A 468 -14.01 -32.93 -8.17
N MET A 469 -13.43 -32.91 -6.97
CA MET A 469 -12.02 -33.27 -6.74
C MET A 469 -11.70 -34.68 -7.22
N GLY A 470 -10.74 -34.79 -8.13
CA GLY A 470 -10.26 -36.02 -8.72
C GLY A 470 -9.11 -35.77 -9.71
N VAL A 471 -8.48 -36.83 -10.21
CA VAL A 471 -7.34 -36.70 -11.12
C VAL A 471 -7.73 -35.98 -12.42
N GLY A 472 -8.89 -36.31 -12.98
CA GLY A 472 -9.38 -35.68 -14.21
C GLY A 472 -9.69 -34.19 -14.05
N SER A 473 -10.28 -33.78 -12.93
CA SER A 473 -10.60 -32.37 -12.67
C SER A 473 -9.35 -31.54 -12.40
N ALA A 474 -8.38 -32.09 -11.65
CA ALA A 474 -7.07 -31.47 -11.47
C ALA A 474 -6.33 -31.30 -12.82
N ALA A 475 -6.34 -32.32 -13.68
CA ALA A 475 -5.71 -32.25 -15.01
C ALA A 475 -6.40 -31.20 -15.91
N ALA A 476 -7.74 -31.15 -15.92
CA ALA A 476 -8.49 -30.15 -16.67
C ALA A 476 -8.18 -28.72 -16.20
N TRP A 477 -8.08 -28.52 -14.88
CA TRP A 477 -7.70 -27.23 -14.31
C TRP A 477 -6.25 -26.82 -14.65
N LEU A 478 -5.31 -27.76 -14.62
CA LEU A 478 -3.92 -27.49 -15.01
C LEU A 478 -3.80 -27.18 -16.51
N LEU A 479 -4.58 -27.86 -17.36
CA LEU A 479 -4.65 -27.53 -18.80
C LEU A 479 -5.22 -26.13 -19.02
N TYR A 480 -6.33 -25.78 -18.34
CA TYR A 480 -6.88 -24.43 -18.36
C TYR A 480 -5.82 -23.39 -17.91
N THR A 481 -5.09 -23.69 -16.85
CA THR A 481 -4.00 -22.84 -16.36
C THR A 481 -2.89 -22.68 -17.40
N ALA A 482 -2.51 -23.76 -18.09
CA ALA A 482 -1.51 -23.72 -19.16
C ALA A 482 -1.97 -22.86 -20.35
N ILE A 483 -3.24 -22.97 -20.75
CA ILE A 483 -3.83 -22.14 -21.81
C ILE A 483 -3.77 -20.66 -21.43
N VAL A 484 -4.18 -20.31 -20.21
CA VAL A 484 -4.11 -18.93 -19.72
C VAL A 484 -2.66 -18.45 -19.63
N GLY A 485 -1.74 -19.30 -19.17
CA GLY A 485 -0.31 -18.99 -19.08
C GLY A 485 0.35 -18.73 -20.44
N VAL A 486 0.11 -19.60 -21.42
CA VAL A 486 0.58 -19.41 -22.81
C VAL A 486 -0.02 -18.15 -23.41
N SER A 487 -1.32 -17.92 -23.20
CA SER A 487 -1.98 -16.69 -23.66
C SER A 487 -1.33 -15.45 -23.05
N ALA A 488 -1.01 -15.46 -21.75
CA ALA A 488 -0.32 -14.37 -21.09
C ALA A 488 1.07 -14.10 -21.67
N ILE A 489 1.85 -15.17 -21.97
CA ILE A 489 3.16 -15.08 -22.62
C ILE A 489 3.03 -14.42 -24.00
N LEU A 490 2.14 -14.93 -24.85
CA LEU A 490 1.95 -14.42 -26.21
C LEU A 490 1.47 -12.97 -26.21
N LEU A 491 0.56 -12.62 -25.28
CA LEU A 491 0.09 -11.25 -25.12
C LEU A 491 1.23 -10.30 -24.77
N HIS A 492 2.13 -10.70 -23.86
CA HIS A 492 3.28 -9.89 -23.50
C HIS A 492 4.30 -9.78 -24.63
N GLN A 493 4.54 -10.85 -25.37
CA GLN A 493 5.49 -10.84 -26.49
C GLN A 493 5.01 -9.98 -27.65
N TRP A 494 3.73 -10.03 -27.99
CA TRP A 494 3.22 -9.38 -29.21
C TRP A 494 2.65 -7.99 -28.98
N PHE A 495 2.09 -7.73 -27.79
CA PHE A 495 1.39 -6.48 -27.56
C PHE A 495 2.12 -5.53 -26.60
N PHE A 496 3.05 -6.00 -25.76
CA PHE A 496 3.78 -5.15 -24.80
C PHE A 496 4.96 -4.39 -25.45
N THR A 497 4.76 -3.82 -26.64
CA THR A 497 5.80 -3.20 -27.48
C THR A 497 5.97 -1.69 -27.24
N TRP A 498 5.18 -1.09 -26.36
CA TRP A 498 5.19 0.36 -26.08
C TRP A 498 6.12 0.77 -24.93
N LEU A 499 6.79 -0.18 -24.28
CA LEU A 499 7.81 0.13 -23.28
C LEU A 499 8.94 0.93 -23.92
N PRO A 500 9.38 2.07 -23.33
CA PRO A 500 10.57 2.75 -23.81
C PRO A 500 11.75 1.78 -23.77
N ALA A 501 12.49 1.69 -24.89
CA ALA A 501 13.73 0.95 -24.92
C ALA A 501 14.70 1.58 -23.91
N GLN A 502 15.13 0.79 -22.93
CA GLN A 502 16.13 1.24 -21.96
C GLN A 502 17.52 0.97 -22.51
N SER A 503 18.38 1.99 -22.50
CA SER A 503 19.80 1.82 -22.80
C SER A 503 20.42 0.83 -21.82
N LEU A 504 21.23 -0.09 -22.32
CA LEU A 504 22.09 -0.94 -21.49
C LEU A 504 23.57 -0.55 -21.62
N VAL A 505 23.85 0.51 -22.37
CA VAL A 505 25.19 1.06 -22.56
C VAL A 505 25.60 1.75 -21.26
N PRO A 506 26.72 1.35 -20.62
CA PRO A 506 27.20 2.00 -19.41
C PRO A 506 27.50 3.48 -19.64
N THR A 507 27.21 4.29 -18.63
CA THR A 507 27.55 5.71 -18.61
C THR A 507 29.05 5.90 -18.77
N ARG A 508 29.46 6.84 -19.62
CA ARG A 508 30.84 7.28 -19.76
C ARG A 508 30.89 8.79 -19.58
N LEU A 509 31.57 9.26 -18.53
CA LEU A 509 31.78 10.68 -18.27
C LEU A 509 33.15 11.11 -18.81
N ARG A 510 33.24 12.34 -19.31
CA ARG A 510 34.50 12.93 -19.80
C ARG A 510 35.19 13.83 -18.78
N ASN A 511 34.48 14.27 -17.73
CA ASN A 511 34.95 15.26 -16.77
C ASN A 511 35.14 14.67 -15.35
N GLU A 512 35.51 13.40 -15.25
CA GLU A 512 35.71 12.75 -13.95
C GLU A 512 36.79 13.51 -13.14
N GLY A 513 36.40 14.04 -11.98
CA GLY A 513 37.27 14.79 -11.07
C GLY A 513 37.20 16.32 -11.16
N GLU A 514 36.58 16.89 -12.21
CA GLU A 514 36.41 18.35 -12.35
C GLU A 514 34.96 18.76 -12.12
N ALA A 515 34.70 19.44 -11.00
CA ALA A 515 33.35 19.90 -10.65
C ALA A 515 33.00 21.19 -11.42
N ILE A 516 31.88 21.15 -12.14
CA ILE A 516 31.33 22.30 -12.88
C ILE A 516 30.40 23.13 -11.99
N ALA A 517 29.69 22.46 -11.07
CA ALA A 517 28.83 23.09 -10.10
C ALA A 517 29.32 22.76 -8.68
N ARG A 518 29.28 23.75 -7.80
CA ARG A 518 29.51 23.57 -6.36
C ARG A 518 28.42 22.71 -5.72
N ARG A 519 27.18 22.83 -6.24
CA ARG A 519 25.97 22.18 -5.73
C ARG A 519 25.00 21.84 -6.85
N VAL A 520 24.24 20.77 -6.66
CA VAL A 520 23.06 20.46 -7.49
C VAL A 520 21.82 20.32 -6.61
N ILE A 521 20.74 21.02 -6.99
CA ILE A 521 19.42 20.89 -6.36
C ILE A 521 18.46 20.27 -7.37
N VAL A 522 17.92 19.10 -7.06
CA VAL A 522 16.94 18.39 -7.89
C VAL A 522 15.57 18.50 -7.24
N ILE A 523 14.65 19.22 -7.88
CA ILE A 523 13.26 19.35 -7.45
C ILE A 523 12.41 18.41 -8.29
N VAL A 524 11.78 17.43 -7.62
CA VAL A 524 10.94 16.41 -8.26
C VAL A 524 9.49 16.69 -7.91
N ILE A 525 8.69 17.12 -8.88
CA ILE A 525 7.24 17.29 -8.74
C ILE A 525 6.59 15.94 -9.03
N ASP A 526 6.30 15.17 -7.98
CA ASP A 526 5.76 13.80 -8.10
C ASP A 526 4.48 13.80 -8.95
N GLY A 527 4.37 12.83 -9.86
CA GLY A 527 3.17 12.63 -10.68
C GLY A 527 2.84 13.78 -11.63
N CYS A 528 3.78 14.71 -11.90
CA CYS A 528 3.55 15.87 -12.76
C CYS A 528 3.68 15.51 -14.24
N ARG A 529 2.60 15.72 -14.99
CA ARG A 529 2.61 15.54 -16.45
C ARG A 529 3.27 16.73 -17.15
N ALA A 530 4.15 16.45 -18.12
CA ALA A 530 4.83 17.49 -18.89
C ALA A 530 3.86 18.41 -19.66
N ASP A 531 2.78 17.86 -20.21
CA ASP A 531 1.78 18.62 -20.97
C ASP A 531 0.96 19.55 -20.07
N ARG A 532 0.55 19.08 -18.88
CA ARG A 532 -0.18 19.88 -17.90
C ARG A 532 0.67 20.98 -17.27
N LEU A 533 1.96 20.73 -17.06
CA LEU A 533 2.88 21.78 -16.60
C LEU A 533 2.95 22.95 -17.58
N ARG A 534 2.89 22.68 -18.90
CA ARG A 534 2.91 23.73 -19.94
C ARG A 534 1.59 24.49 -20.05
N GLU A 535 0.48 23.89 -19.61
CA GLU A 535 -0.84 24.53 -19.59
C GLU A 535 -1.02 25.43 -18.36
N ALA A 536 -0.43 25.04 -17.23
CA ALA A 536 -0.51 25.76 -15.97
C ALA A 536 0.28 27.08 -16.01
N SER A 537 -0.20 28.10 -15.29
CA SER A 537 0.52 29.37 -15.13
C SER A 537 1.69 29.21 -14.14
N THR A 538 2.90 28.93 -14.64
CA THR A 538 4.09 28.64 -13.82
C THR A 538 5.23 29.63 -14.04
N PRO A 539 5.06 30.92 -13.66
CA PRO A 539 6.00 31.98 -14.00
C PRO A 539 7.43 31.74 -13.48
N PHE A 540 7.62 31.05 -12.36
CA PHE A 540 8.97 30.74 -11.87
C PHE A 540 9.64 29.66 -12.73
N ILE A 541 8.97 28.54 -12.99
CA ILE A 541 9.46 27.47 -13.85
C ILE A 541 9.66 27.96 -15.29
N ASP A 542 8.75 28.80 -15.82
CA ASP A 542 8.91 29.44 -17.13
C ASP A 542 10.16 30.33 -17.18
N GLY A 543 10.44 31.05 -16.10
CA GLY A 543 11.67 31.82 -15.94
C GLY A 543 12.94 30.96 -15.91
N LEU A 544 12.89 29.77 -15.32
CA LEU A 544 13.98 28.79 -15.38
C LEU A 544 14.17 28.25 -16.79
N ARG A 545 13.07 27.90 -17.47
CA ARG A 545 13.09 27.43 -18.87
C ARG A 545 13.73 28.47 -19.79
N ALA A 546 13.39 29.75 -19.63
CA ALA A 546 13.92 30.82 -20.46
C ALA A 546 15.43 31.08 -20.26
N ARG A 547 16.00 30.74 -19.10
CA ARG A 547 17.42 30.96 -18.76
C ARG A 547 18.24 29.67 -18.68
N GLY A 548 17.66 28.54 -19.08
CA GLY A 548 18.25 27.22 -18.93
C GLY A 548 18.02 26.34 -20.15
N THR A 549 18.13 25.03 -19.94
CA THR A 549 17.92 23.99 -20.97
C THR A 549 16.68 23.17 -20.61
N GLU A 550 15.76 23.00 -21.56
CA GLU A 550 14.60 22.09 -21.43
C GLU A 550 14.80 20.82 -22.27
N TYR A 551 14.46 19.67 -21.69
CA TYR A 551 14.26 18.41 -22.42
C TYR A 551 12.77 18.11 -22.51
N THR A 552 12.21 18.22 -23.70
CA THR A 552 10.76 18.11 -23.92
C THR A 552 10.26 16.67 -23.99
N ASN A 553 11.17 15.70 -24.15
CA ASN A 553 10.91 14.27 -24.32
C ASN A 553 11.72 13.40 -23.34
N LEU A 554 11.80 13.84 -22.07
CA LEU A 554 12.32 13.02 -20.97
C LEU A 554 11.26 11.98 -20.57
N ARG A 555 11.64 10.69 -20.56
CA ARG A 555 10.72 9.58 -20.30
C ARG A 555 11.04 8.88 -18.99
N THR A 556 9.98 8.46 -18.28
CA THR A 556 10.10 7.62 -17.09
C THR A 556 10.44 6.16 -17.42
N VAL A 557 10.67 5.35 -16.39
CA VAL A 557 10.93 3.91 -16.46
C VAL A 557 9.66 3.09 -16.20
N TYR A 558 9.68 1.81 -16.56
CA TYR A 558 8.59 0.88 -16.24
C TYR A 558 8.97 -0.08 -15.10
N PRO A 559 8.07 -0.29 -14.12
CA PRO A 559 6.80 0.41 -13.94
C PRO A 559 6.98 1.84 -13.42
N ALA A 560 6.14 2.76 -13.90
CA ALA A 560 6.16 4.18 -13.55
C ALA A 560 5.61 4.42 -12.14
N ARG A 561 6.37 4.00 -11.12
CA ARG A 561 6.03 4.11 -9.69
C ARG A 561 7.10 4.90 -8.96
N THR A 562 6.71 5.76 -8.02
CA THR A 562 7.61 6.61 -7.24
C THR A 562 8.89 5.92 -6.79
N VAL A 563 8.82 4.82 -6.02
CA VAL A 563 10.03 4.15 -5.52
C VAL A 563 10.90 3.61 -6.66
N THR A 564 10.28 3.08 -7.72
CA THR A 564 10.99 2.55 -8.89
C THR A 564 11.66 3.67 -9.69
N CYS A 565 10.95 4.77 -9.93
CA CYS A 565 11.40 5.90 -10.72
C CYS A 565 12.52 6.66 -9.98
N PHE A 566 12.36 6.95 -8.70
CA PHE A 566 13.43 7.54 -7.88
C PHE A 566 14.67 6.65 -7.82
N SER A 567 14.49 5.33 -7.70
CA SER A 567 15.62 4.39 -7.76
C SER A 567 16.36 4.45 -9.09
N SER A 568 15.66 4.45 -10.22
CA SER A 568 16.28 4.62 -11.54
C SER A 568 16.91 6.01 -11.72
N MET A 569 16.27 7.06 -11.22
CA MET A 569 16.74 8.44 -11.31
C MET A 569 18.05 8.65 -10.56
N LEU A 570 18.21 8.03 -9.38
CA LEU A 570 19.32 8.28 -8.45
C LEU A 570 20.41 7.20 -8.49
N THR A 571 20.17 6.08 -9.18
CA THR A 571 21.23 5.10 -9.52
C THR A 571 21.69 5.24 -10.97
N GLY A 572 20.88 5.89 -11.82
CA GLY A 572 21.04 5.88 -13.28
C GLY A 572 20.84 4.49 -13.90
N ALA A 573 20.41 3.50 -13.11
CA ALA A 573 20.27 2.11 -13.54
C ALA A 573 18.80 1.77 -13.86
N THR A 574 18.59 0.67 -14.57
CA THR A 574 17.24 0.18 -14.86
C THR A 574 16.61 -0.54 -13.65
N PRO A 575 15.27 -0.68 -13.59
CA PRO A 575 14.58 -1.45 -12.56
C PRO A 575 15.12 -2.86 -12.36
N GLN A 576 15.56 -3.52 -13.43
CA GLN A 576 16.15 -4.86 -13.37
C GLN A 576 17.51 -4.89 -12.66
N ARG A 577 18.28 -3.80 -12.72
CA ARG A 577 19.59 -3.69 -12.05
C ARG A 577 19.47 -3.26 -10.60
N HIS A 578 18.71 -2.19 -10.32
CA HIS A 578 18.57 -1.70 -8.94
C HIS A 578 17.56 -2.53 -8.11
N GLY A 579 16.74 -3.37 -8.75
CA GLY A 579 15.89 -4.36 -8.09
C GLY A 579 14.59 -3.81 -7.47
N MET A 580 14.28 -2.53 -7.66
CA MET A 580 13.01 -1.92 -7.23
C MET A 580 12.03 -1.98 -8.39
N HIS A 581 10.92 -2.69 -8.20
CA HIS A 581 9.89 -2.91 -9.22
C HIS A 581 8.50 -2.48 -8.76
N SER A 582 8.38 -2.00 -7.52
CA SER A 582 7.12 -1.64 -6.91
C SER A 582 7.33 -0.71 -5.72
N ASN A 583 6.25 -0.16 -5.18
CA ASN A 583 6.29 0.57 -3.91
C ASN A 583 6.30 -0.40 -2.71
N PHE A 584 5.91 -1.66 -2.92
CA PHE A 584 6.15 -2.79 -2.04
C PHE A 584 7.56 -3.32 -2.24
N VAL A 585 8.41 -3.10 -1.24
CA VAL A 585 9.83 -3.46 -1.26
C VAL A 585 10.05 -4.65 -0.32
N PRO A 586 10.07 -5.90 -0.82
CA PRO A 586 10.26 -7.10 0.01
C PRO A 586 11.70 -7.21 0.54
N SER A 587 12.66 -6.57 -0.12
CA SER A 587 14.06 -6.48 0.29
C SER A 587 14.46 -5.02 0.31
N LEU A 588 14.79 -4.49 1.49
CA LEU A 588 15.19 -3.09 1.66
C LEU A 588 16.51 -2.81 0.92
N GLY A 589 16.66 -1.56 0.48
CA GLY A 589 17.86 -1.06 -0.21
C GLY A 589 17.88 -1.39 -1.70
N VAL A 590 18.30 -0.43 -2.52
CA VAL A 590 18.65 -0.69 -3.93
C VAL A 590 19.80 -1.70 -4.02
N LYS A 591 19.78 -2.54 -5.07
CA LYS A 591 20.75 -3.63 -5.27
C LYS A 591 22.04 -3.23 -5.99
N CYS A 592 22.20 -1.95 -6.24
CA CYS A 592 23.38 -1.36 -6.86
C CYS A 592 23.70 -0.04 -6.18
N GLU A 593 24.90 0.45 -6.43
CA GLU A 593 25.36 1.76 -6.00
C GLU A 593 24.39 2.87 -6.46
N SER A 594 24.11 3.79 -5.55
CA SER A 594 23.37 5.02 -5.79
C SER A 594 24.32 6.22 -5.81
N LEU A 595 23.82 7.35 -6.29
CA LEU A 595 24.56 8.60 -6.28
C LEU A 595 24.97 9.03 -4.87
N PHE A 596 24.21 8.67 -3.83
CA PHE A 596 24.56 8.99 -2.44
C PHE A 596 25.77 8.20 -1.95
N ASP A 597 25.92 6.94 -2.40
CA ASP A 597 27.07 6.10 -2.08
C ASP A 597 28.33 6.71 -2.71
N VAL A 598 28.26 7.03 -4.01
CA VAL A 598 29.34 7.71 -4.75
C VAL A 598 29.75 9.01 -4.07
N LEU A 599 28.78 9.87 -3.74
CA LEU A 599 29.08 11.15 -3.09
C LEU A 599 29.82 10.93 -1.77
N THR A 600 29.36 9.99 -0.96
CA THR A 600 30.00 9.65 0.32
C THR A 600 31.44 9.18 0.12
N GLU A 601 31.69 8.32 -0.87
CA GLU A 601 33.05 7.85 -1.22
C GLU A 601 33.97 8.97 -1.69
N GLN A 602 33.42 9.97 -2.39
CA GLN A 602 34.15 11.16 -2.86
C GLN A 602 34.23 12.29 -1.80
N GLY A 603 33.81 12.03 -0.56
CA GLY A 603 33.85 13.02 0.52
C GLY A 603 32.84 14.17 0.36
N LYS A 604 31.79 13.98 -0.44
CA LYS A 604 30.67 14.90 -0.67
C LYS A 604 29.42 14.42 0.08
N THR A 605 28.44 15.30 0.24
CA THR A 605 27.20 15.00 0.98
C THR A 605 25.97 15.14 0.09
N GLY A 606 25.07 14.16 0.20
CA GLY A 606 23.78 14.16 -0.52
C GLY A 606 22.62 13.84 0.42
N ARG A 607 21.49 14.53 0.22
CA ARG A 607 20.26 14.33 1.00
C ARG A 607 19.03 14.26 0.11
N LEU A 608 18.08 13.41 0.48
CA LEU A 608 16.78 13.32 -0.15
C LEU A 608 15.70 13.69 0.87
N VAL A 609 14.86 14.67 0.54
CA VAL A 609 13.68 15.05 1.30
C VAL A 609 12.44 14.56 0.55
N GLY A 610 11.67 13.67 1.16
CA GLY A 610 10.52 13.07 0.46
C GLY A 610 9.65 12.15 1.31
N ILE A 611 8.85 11.32 0.62
CA ILE A 611 7.92 10.40 1.25
C ILE A 611 8.64 9.23 1.94
N ALA A 612 8.07 8.74 3.05
CA ALA A 612 8.64 7.65 3.85
C ALA A 612 8.92 6.35 3.08
N HIS A 613 8.26 6.10 1.94
CA HIS A 613 8.55 4.92 1.11
C HIS A 613 9.95 4.94 0.49
N LEU A 614 10.57 6.11 0.31
CA LEU A 614 11.92 6.22 -0.24
C LEU A 614 12.99 5.78 0.76
N VAL A 615 12.68 5.75 2.06
CA VAL A 615 13.53 5.16 3.09
C VAL A 615 13.77 3.67 2.82
N ASP A 616 12.78 2.96 2.29
CA ASP A 616 12.93 1.54 1.98
C ASP A 616 13.94 1.29 0.85
N ALA A 617 14.21 2.29 0.00
CA ALA A 617 15.16 2.21 -1.10
C ALA A 617 16.56 2.74 -0.76
N PHE A 618 16.66 3.84 0.00
CA PHE A 618 17.93 4.54 0.25
C PHE A 618 18.35 4.61 1.73
N GLY A 619 17.50 4.17 2.66
CA GLY A 619 17.82 4.17 4.09
C GLY A 619 17.55 5.49 4.81
N HIS A 620 17.58 5.42 6.15
CA HIS A 620 17.28 6.56 7.03
C HIS A 620 18.41 7.60 7.10
N ASP A 621 19.65 7.22 6.77
CA ASP A 621 20.80 8.13 6.83
C ASP A 621 20.85 9.09 5.63
N THR A 622 20.08 8.79 4.58
CA THR A 622 20.01 9.57 3.34
C THR A 622 18.67 10.28 3.18
N VAL A 623 17.58 9.66 3.65
CA VAL A 623 16.20 10.11 3.41
C VAL A 623 15.61 10.78 4.64
N GLU A 624 15.32 12.06 4.48
CA GLU A 624 14.58 12.89 5.43
C GLU A 624 13.09 12.93 5.05
N THR A 625 12.22 12.61 6.02
CA THR A 625 10.78 12.39 5.75
C THR A 625 9.90 13.39 6.46
N VAL A 626 8.72 13.65 5.89
CA VAL A 626 7.60 14.33 6.57
C VAL A 626 6.43 13.33 6.68
N THR A 627 5.65 13.39 7.77
CA THR A 627 4.47 12.52 7.91
C THR A 627 3.51 12.61 6.72
N ALA A 628 3.13 11.42 6.19
CA ALA A 628 2.19 11.27 5.09
C ALA A 628 0.72 11.55 5.49
N VAL A 629 0.46 11.89 6.76
CA VAL A 629 -0.84 12.30 7.29
C VAL A 629 -0.86 13.84 7.44
N THR A 630 -0.65 14.52 6.33
CA THR A 630 -0.70 15.99 6.25
C THR A 630 -1.74 16.37 5.20
N HIS A 631 -2.47 17.47 5.40
CA HIS A 631 -3.43 17.93 4.40
C HIS A 631 -2.68 18.20 3.08
N ASN A 632 -3.29 17.85 1.96
CA ASN A 632 -2.65 17.98 0.65
C ASN A 632 -2.22 19.43 0.34
N ASP A 633 -2.92 20.41 0.90
CA ASP A 633 -2.59 21.84 0.74
C ASP A 633 -1.38 22.29 1.59
N GLU A 634 -0.94 21.47 2.54
CA GLU A 634 0.18 21.78 3.44
C GLU A 634 1.43 20.92 3.17
N ILE A 635 1.31 19.81 2.40
CA ILE A 635 2.39 18.82 2.27
C ILE A 635 3.63 19.39 1.58
N ASP A 636 3.48 20.13 0.48
CA ASP A 636 4.61 20.71 -0.25
C ASP A 636 5.31 21.80 0.57
N ALA A 637 4.56 22.60 1.31
CA ALA A 637 5.12 23.59 2.23
C ALA A 637 5.92 22.92 3.36
N ALA A 638 5.42 21.81 3.91
CA ALA A 638 6.13 21.04 4.93
C ALA A 638 7.41 20.39 4.39
N LEU A 639 7.38 19.85 3.16
CA LEU A 639 8.55 19.30 2.47
C LEU A 639 9.58 20.37 2.16
N SER A 640 9.15 21.53 1.65
CA SER A 640 10.02 22.70 1.43
C SER A 640 10.68 23.16 2.72
N LEU A 641 9.93 23.27 3.83
CA LEU A 641 10.50 23.63 5.14
C LEU A 641 11.51 22.59 5.63
N ARG A 642 11.24 21.29 5.43
CA ARG A 642 12.21 20.24 5.75
C ARG A 642 13.48 20.36 4.90
N GLY A 643 13.34 20.68 3.61
CA GLY A 643 14.46 21.02 2.74
C GLY A 643 15.31 22.18 3.26
N GLN A 644 14.67 23.25 3.75
CA GLN A 644 15.39 24.38 4.36
C GLN A 644 16.19 23.95 5.59
N GLN A 645 15.59 23.14 6.47
CA GLN A 645 16.27 22.62 7.66
C GLN A 645 17.49 21.77 7.31
N VAL A 646 17.38 20.91 6.30
CA VAL A 646 18.50 20.09 5.81
C VAL A 646 19.61 20.98 5.23
N MET A 647 19.26 21.99 4.45
CA MET A 647 20.23 22.96 3.90
C MET A 647 20.96 23.73 5.01
N GLU A 648 20.26 24.17 6.05
CA GLU A 648 20.87 24.89 7.18
C GLU A 648 21.73 23.98 8.08
N ALA A 649 21.29 22.74 8.32
CA ALA A 649 21.98 21.83 9.22
C ALA A 649 23.20 21.15 8.57
N GLU A 650 23.09 20.80 7.29
CA GLU A 650 24.05 19.91 6.62
C GLU A 650 24.70 20.51 5.37
N ASN A 651 24.09 21.54 4.79
CA ASN A 651 24.59 22.25 3.61
C ASN A 651 25.06 21.32 2.46
N PRO A 652 24.22 20.37 2.00
CA PRO A 652 24.67 19.29 1.14
C PRO A 652 25.14 19.75 -0.25
N ASP A 653 26.01 18.95 -0.88
CA ASP A 653 26.41 19.12 -2.29
C ASP A 653 25.28 18.71 -3.25
N LEU A 654 24.45 17.75 -2.85
CA LEU A 654 23.23 17.33 -3.54
C LEU A 654 22.02 17.40 -2.61
N LEU A 655 21.00 18.18 -3.00
CA LEU A 655 19.67 18.09 -2.40
C LEU A 655 18.68 17.58 -3.44
N VAL A 656 17.98 16.48 -3.12
CA VAL A 656 16.82 16.00 -3.87
C VAL A 656 15.57 16.34 -3.05
N LEU A 657 14.70 17.21 -3.57
CA LEU A 657 13.47 17.66 -2.91
C LEU A 657 12.26 17.14 -3.69
N GLN A 658 11.55 16.17 -3.12
CA GLN A 658 10.27 15.68 -3.64
C GLN A 658 9.14 16.57 -3.15
N LEU A 659 8.22 16.93 -4.06
CA LEU A 659 6.95 17.61 -3.78
C LEU A 659 5.81 16.67 -4.19
N LEU A 660 4.78 16.52 -3.35
CA LEU A 660 3.80 15.43 -3.42
C LEU A 660 2.40 15.87 -3.83
N SER A 661 2.09 17.16 -3.72
CA SER A 661 0.71 17.61 -3.76
C SER A 661 0.04 17.41 -5.13
N VAL A 662 0.82 17.52 -6.22
CA VAL A 662 0.36 17.29 -7.60
C VAL A 662 -0.04 15.83 -7.81
N ASP A 663 0.81 14.87 -7.45
CA ASP A 663 0.49 13.44 -7.51
C ASP A 663 -0.73 13.09 -6.64
N GLN A 664 -0.78 13.57 -5.41
CA GLN A 664 -1.91 13.33 -4.50
C GLN A 664 -3.23 13.87 -5.08
N THR A 665 -3.20 15.04 -5.72
CA THR A 665 -4.36 15.63 -6.41
C THR A 665 -4.71 14.84 -7.67
N GLY A 666 -3.72 14.41 -8.46
CA GLY A 666 -3.90 13.55 -9.62
C GLY A 666 -4.55 12.21 -9.23
N HIS A 667 -4.11 11.64 -8.12
CA HIS A 667 -4.79 10.49 -7.53
C HIS A 667 -6.21 10.85 -7.13
N ALA A 668 -6.43 11.91 -6.37
CA ALA A 668 -7.73 12.24 -5.77
C ALA A 668 -8.81 12.69 -6.78
N ARG A 669 -8.42 13.48 -7.77
CA ARG A 669 -9.32 14.22 -8.67
C ARG A 669 -9.12 13.89 -10.14
N GLY A 670 -7.98 13.31 -10.49
CA GLY A 670 -7.58 13.02 -11.85
C GLY A 670 -6.88 14.21 -12.51
N SER A 671 -6.00 13.90 -13.45
CA SER A 671 -5.12 14.88 -14.10
C SER A 671 -5.80 15.76 -15.17
N TYR A 672 -7.12 15.61 -15.33
CA TYR A 672 -7.94 16.39 -16.27
C TYR A 672 -8.84 17.42 -15.59
N ASN A 673 -8.85 17.46 -14.26
CA ASN A 673 -9.60 18.45 -13.49
C ASN A 673 -8.77 19.75 -13.34
N GLY A 674 -9.43 20.91 -13.31
CA GLY A 674 -8.80 22.21 -13.05
C GLY A 674 -8.02 22.23 -11.73
N GLU A 675 -8.49 21.52 -10.70
CA GLU A 675 -7.79 21.38 -9.41
C GLU A 675 -6.36 20.82 -9.57
N TYR A 676 -6.09 20.00 -10.59
CA TYR A 676 -4.74 19.48 -10.85
C TYR A 676 -3.81 20.56 -11.42
N LEU A 677 -4.33 21.45 -12.30
CA LEU A 677 -3.59 22.60 -12.81
C LEU A 677 -3.33 23.62 -11.69
N GLU A 678 -4.36 23.97 -10.92
CA GLU A 678 -4.25 24.86 -9.76
C GLU A 678 -3.17 24.36 -8.79
N LYS A 679 -3.09 23.05 -8.59
CA LYS A 679 -2.06 22.46 -7.73
C LYS A 679 -0.65 22.60 -8.30
N ILE A 680 -0.48 22.46 -9.61
CA ILE A 680 0.80 22.74 -10.28
C ILE A 680 1.22 24.21 -10.07
N GLU A 681 0.27 25.16 -10.17
CA GLU A 681 0.52 26.59 -9.95
C GLU A 681 0.86 26.93 -8.48
N GLU A 682 0.26 26.22 -7.53
CA GLU A 682 0.63 26.28 -6.11
C GLU A 682 2.04 25.72 -5.85
N THR A 683 2.38 24.60 -6.49
CA THR A 683 3.72 24.02 -6.41
C THR A 683 4.76 24.96 -7.02
N ASP A 684 4.48 25.64 -8.15
CA ASP A 684 5.38 26.66 -8.73
C ASP A 684 5.69 27.78 -7.72
N ARG A 685 4.67 28.31 -7.03
CA ARG A 685 4.86 29.31 -5.98
C ARG A 685 5.69 28.79 -4.80
N THR A 686 5.49 27.53 -4.42
CA THR A 686 6.26 26.89 -3.34
C THR A 686 7.73 26.75 -3.74
N ILE A 687 8.00 26.32 -4.97
CA ILE A 687 9.35 26.25 -5.53
C ILE A 687 9.97 27.64 -5.57
N ALA A 688 9.25 28.66 -6.06
CA ALA A 688 9.75 30.03 -6.11
C ALA A 688 10.16 30.56 -4.73
N ALA A 689 9.36 30.30 -3.70
CA ALA A 689 9.67 30.69 -2.33
C ALA A 689 10.91 29.97 -1.77
N PHE A 690 11.01 28.65 -1.98
CA PHE A 690 12.19 27.87 -1.59
C PHE A 690 13.46 28.36 -2.28
N MET A 691 13.40 28.60 -3.58
CA MET A 691 14.53 29.05 -4.38
C MET A 691 14.95 30.49 -4.04
N GLY A 692 13.99 31.39 -3.79
CA GLY A 692 14.27 32.73 -3.29
C GLY A 692 14.99 32.72 -1.94
N TRP A 693 14.53 31.87 -1.01
CA TRP A 693 15.22 31.65 0.27
C TRP A 693 16.65 31.10 0.09
N CYS A 694 16.87 30.21 -0.89
CA CYS A 694 18.21 29.72 -1.23
C CYS A 694 19.13 30.83 -1.79
N VAL A 695 18.60 31.72 -2.63
CA VAL A 695 19.34 32.89 -3.13
C VAL A 695 19.79 33.79 -1.98
N GLU A 696 18.87 34.14 -1.07
CA GLU A 696 19.17 35.03 0.07
C GLU A 696 20.27 34.51 0.99
N ARG A 697 20.46 33.19 1.05
CA ARG A 697 21.48 32.52 1.88
C ARG A 697 22.74 32.10 1.11
N GLY A 698 22.84 32.47 -0.17
CA GLY A 698 23.99 32.12 -1.02
C GLY A 698 24.05 30.65 -1.44
N TYR A 699 22.98 29.87 -1.24
CA TYR A 699 22.99 28.44 -1.59
C TYR A 699 22.98 28.17 -3.09
N LEU A 700 22.65 29.17 -3.91
CA LEU A 700 22.65 29.06 -5.37
C LEU A 700 23.91 29.59 -6.06
N GLU A 701 24.91 30.05 -5.30
CA GLU A 701 26.22 30.42 -5.85
C GLU A 701 26.88 29.17 -6.45
N ASP A 702 27.24 29.24 -7.75
CA ASP A 702 27.77 28.14 -8.55
C ASP A 702 26.94 26.85 -8.47
N ALA A 703 25.61 26.97 -8.29
CA ALA A 703 24.71 25.83 -8.23
C ALA A 703 24.01 25.56 -9.57
N THR A 704 23.63 24.30 -9.77
CA THR A 704 22.68 23.88 -10.80
C THR A 704 21.35 23.49 -10.15
N VAL A 705 20.25 23.85 -10.79
CA VAL A 705 18.90 23.48 -10.41
C VAL A 705 18.30 22.63 -11.51
N ILE A 706 17.71 21.50 -11.14
CA ILE A 706 16.99 20.59 -12.03
C ILE A 706 15.55 20.49 -11.54
N VAL A 707 14.58 20.88 -12.35
CA VAL A 707 13.15 20.67 -12.09
C VAL A 707 12.65 19.55 -12.99
N THR A 708 12.15 18.47 -12.39
CA THR A 708 11.70 17.28 -13.12
C THR A 708 10.49 16.62 -12.44
N ALA A 709 10.03 15.50 -13.00
CA ALA A 709 9.11 14.58 -12.33
C ALA A 709 9.63 13.14 -12.46
N ASP A 710 9.13 12.26 -11.59
CA ASP A 710 9.42 10.85 -11.60
C ASP A 710 8.54 10.09 -12.62
N HIS A 711 7.25 10.42 -12.68
CA HIS A 711 6.30 9.97 -13.69
C HIS A 711 5.19 11.01 -13.90
N GLY A 712 4.42 10.86 -14.98
CA GLY A 712 3.17 11.60 -15.17
C GLY A 712 1.96 10.94 -14.50
N GLN A 713 0.77 11.32 -14.95
CA GLN A 713 -0.51 10.74 -14.55
C GLN A 713 -1.32 10.36 -15.79
N GLY A 714 -1.99 9.22 -15.70
CA GLY A 714 -2.80 8.60 -16.74
C GLY A 714 -4.15 9.27 -16.92
N ILE A 715 -4.96 8.67 -17.81
CA ILE A 715 -6.35 9.09 -18.01
C ILE A 715 -7.18 8.72 -16.79
N GLY A 716 -7.98 9.66 -16.31
CA GLY A 716 -8.85 9.46 -15.15
C GLY A 716 -8.14 9.74 -13.82
N ILE A 717 -8.61 9.04 -12.80
CA ILE A 717 -8.29 9.25 -11.38
C ILE A 717 -7.37 8.13 -10.92
N GLY A 718 -6.26 8.46 -10.26
CA GLY A 718 -5.42 7.44 -9.63
C GLY A 718 -4.44 6.74 -10.55
N GLY A 719 -4.28 7.20 -11.79
CA GLY A 719 -3.61 6.43 -12.83
C GLY A 719 -2.12 6.70 -12.94
N HIS A 720 -1.25 5.79 -12.53
CA HIS A 720 0.11 5.70 -13.06
C HIS A 720 0.66 4.26 -12.90
N GLY A 721 1.76 3.94 -13.58
CA GLY A 721 2.46 2.66 -13.47
C GLY A 721 2.37 1.75 -14.69
N HIS A 722 1.68 2.15 -15.78
CA HIS A 722 1.51 1.32 -16.98
C HIS A 722 1.96 1.98 -18.28
N MET A 723 2.54 3.18 -18.21
CA MET A 723 3.10 3.87 -19.37
C MET A 723 2.00 4.23 -20.38
N SER A 724 0.85 4.72 -19.91
CA SER A 724 -0.03 5.46 -20.83
C SER A 724 0.71 6.72 -21.33
N PRO A 725 0.43 7.24 -22.54
CA PRO A 725 1.21 8.34 -23.10
C PRO A 725 1.41 9.55 -22.16
N SER A 726 0.41 9.88 -21.34
CA SER A 726 0.49 10.97 -20.36
C SER A 726 1.27 10.63 -19.08
N GLU A 727 1.55 9.36 -18.82
CA GLU A 727 2.43 8.91 -17.73
C GLU A 727 3.92 8.91 -18.12
N ILE A 728 4.21 8.75 -19.42
CA ILE A 728 5.57 8.49 -19.90
C ILE A 728 6.43 9.75 -19.84
N VAL A 729 5.94 10.85 -20.40
CA VAL A 729 6.74 12.07 -20.61
C VAL A 729 6.61 12.98 -19.39
N VAL A 730 7.77 13.25 -18.78
CA VAL A 730 7.90 14.07 -17.57
C VAL A 730 8.59 15.39 -17.91
N PRO A 731 8.30 16.49 -17.18
CA PRO A 731 9.03 17.73 -17.35
C PRO A 731 10.51 17.56 -17.01
N CYS A 732 11.39 18.32 -17.65
CA CYS A 732 12.81 18.36 -17.32
C CYS A 732 13.41 19.71 -17.74
N ILE A 733 13.72 20.54 -16.76
CA ILE A 733 14.33 21.86 -16.96
C ILE A 733 15.58 21.93 -16.07
N LEU A 734 16.71 22.32 -16.66
CA LEU A 734 17.97 22.54 -15.97
C LEU A 734 18.35 24.02 -16.09
N ALA A 735 18.89 24.63 -15.04
CA ALA A 735 19.40 26.01 -15.08
C ALA A 735 20.51 26.22 -14.05
N GLY A 736 21.45 27.12 -14.33
CA GLY A 736 22.56 27.46 -13.43
C GLY A 736 23.93 27.09 -14.00
N ALA A 737 24.90 26.84 -13.11
CA ALA A 737 26.29 26.60 -13.47
C ALA A 737 26.44 25.44 -14.50
N GLY A 738 27.17 25.69 -15.58
CA GLY A 738 27.39 24.71 -16.65
C GLY A 738 26.21 24.50 -17.61
N ILE A 739 25.02 25.03 -17.33
CA ILE A 739 23.86 24.81 -18.18
C ILE A 739 23.74 25.90 -19.26
N ALA A 740 23.49 25.48 -20.50
CA ALA A 740 23.25 26.40 -21.60
C ALA A 740 21.94 27.19 -21.38
N SER A 741 21.91 28.45 -21.80
CA SER A 741 20.74 29.31 -21.64
C SER A 741 19.87 29.30 -22.89
N GLY A 742 18.57 29.08 -22.72
CA GLY A 742 17.56 29.14 -23.79
C GLY A 742 17.58 27.95 -24.77
N ALA A 743 18.24 26.84 -24.41
CA ALA A 743 18.29 25.64 -25.24
C ALA A 743 17.06 24.75 -25.02
N SER A 744 16.60 24.08 -26.07
CA SER A 744 15.50 23.12 -26.00
C SER A 744 15.81 21.90 -26.86
N HIS A 745 15.59 20.73 -26.29
CA HIS A 745 15.95 19.43 -26.83
C HIS A 745 14.71 18.54 -26.88
N ASP A 746 14.50 17.83 -27.99
CA ASP A 746 13.36 16.94 -28.21
C ASP A 746 13.76 15.48 -28.43
N GLU A 747 15.07 15.19 -28.45
CA GLU A 747 15.58 13.84 -28.52
C GLU A 747 15.07 12.99 -27.34
N PRO A 748 14.81 11.69 -27.56
CA PRO A 748 14.36 10.81 -26.48
C PRO A 748 15.42 10.71 -25.38
N ARG A 749 15.05 11.12 -24.17
CA ARG A 749 15.86 10.97 -22.95
C ARG A 749 15.13 10.16 -21.89
N SER A 750 15.84 9.73 -20.85
CA SER A 750 15.29 8.90 -19.77
C SER A 750 15.60 9.52 -18.41
N ILE A 751 14.73 9.35 -17.41
CA ILE A 751 15.02 9.79 -16.04
C ILE A 751 16.31 9.18 -15.46
N THR A 752 16.81 8.08 -16.04
CA THR A 752 18.14 7.50 -15.72
C THR A 752 19.29 8.45 -16.03
N ASP A 753 19.09 9.43 -16.90
CA ASP A 753 20.07 10.45 -17.30
C ASP A 753 20.35 11.44 -16.16
N ILE A 754 19.45 11.54 -15.16
CA ILE A 754 19.60 12.47 -14.04
C ILE A 754 20.82 12.13 -13.18
N ALA A 755 21.01 10.87 -12.74
CA ALA A 755 22.19 10.49 -11.95
C ALA A 755 23.51 10.76 -12.69
N ALA A 756 23.57 10.45 -13.99
CA ALA A 756 24.75 10.71 -14.82
C ALA A 756 25.03 12.22 -14.93
N THR A 757 23.98 13.03 -15.10
CA THR A 757 24.08 14.48 -15.20
C THR A 757 24.53 15.11 -13.88
N VAL A 758 23.97 14.66 -12.74
CA VAL A 758 24.39 15.17 -11.42
C VAL A 758 25.83 14.78 -11.11
N ALA A 759 26.23 13.54 -11.41
CA ALA A 759 27.62 13.08 -11.23
C ALA A 759 28.59 13.93 -12.06
N TYR A 760 28.26 14.16 -13.34
CA TYR A 760 28.99 15.05 -14.23
C TYR A 760 29.13 16.46 -13.64
N LEU A 761 28.04 17.09 -13.21
CA LEU A 761 28.08 18.46 -12.67
C LEU A 761 28.92 18.57 -11.39
N LEU A 762 28.88 17.56 -10.51
CA LEU A 762 29.62 17.55 -9.25
C LEU A 762 31.06 17.04 -9.39
N GLY A 763 31.48 16.62 -10.59
CA GLY A 763 32.82 16.12 -10.87
C GLY A 763 33.13 14.77 -10.21
N VAL A 764 32.12 13.92 -10.03
CA VAL A 764 32.26 12.58 -9.42
C VAL A 764 32.01 11.48 -10.46
N PRO A 765 32.55 10.26 -10.29
CA PRO A 765 32.22 9.15 -11.19
C PRO A 765 30.71 8.86 -11.16
N PRO A 766 30.10 8.35 -12.24
CA PRO A 766 28.71 7.93 -12.21
C PRO A 766 28.58 6.65 -11.36
N PRO A 767 27.41 6.35 -10.77
CA PRO A 767 27.20 5.06 -10.12
C PRO A 767 27.51 3.90 -11.07
N SER A 768 28.16 2.86 -10.58
CA SER A 768 28.71 1.75 -11.37
C SER A 768 27.71 1.03 -12.27
N ALA A 769 26.43 0.98 -11.89
CA ALA A 769 25.36 0.37 -12.69
C ALA A 769 24.66 1.33 -13.67
N SER A 770 25.06 2.61 -13.68
CA SER A 770 24.45 3.69 -14.45
C SER A 770 24.55 3.44 -15.96
N VAL A 771 23.45 3.72 -16.65
CA VAL A 771 23.30 3.64 -18.11
C VAL A 771 22.79 4.96 -18.71
N GLY A 772 22.67 5.99 -17.86
CA GLY A 772 22.19 7.31 -18.24
C GLY A 772 23.23 8.10 -19.04
N GLN A 773 22.77 8.99 -19.89
CA GLN A 773 23.64 9.93 -20.59
C GLN A 773 23.56 11.31 -19.93
N VAL A 774 24.65 12.06 -19.97
CA VAL A 774 24.67 13.44 -19.48
C VAL A 774 23.74 14.28 -20.35
N LEU A 775 22.74 14.91 -19.75
CA LEU A 775 21.90 15.92 -20.40
C LEU A 775 22.78 17.12 -20.74
N ALA A 776 22.95 17.44 -22.03
CA ALA A 776 23.82 18.46 -22.61
C ALA A 776 23.99 19.71 -21.71
N VAL A 777 25.07 19.67 -20.93
CA VAL A 777 25.58 20.73 -20.07
C VAL A 777 26.56 21.52 -20.93
N GLY A 778 26.16 22.66 -21.50
CA GLY A 778 27.03 23.74 -22.02
C GLY A 778 28.24 23.41 -22.95
N VAL A 779 28.43 22.17 -23.36
CA VAL A 779 29.57 21.69 -24.13
C VAL A 779 29.08 21.51 -25.55
N GLU A 780 29.48 22.42 -26.45
CA GLU A 780 29.76 22.00 -27.82
C GLU A 780 30.63 20.75 -27.65
N ALA A 781 30.10 19.58 -28.04
CA ALA A 781 30.89 18.37 -28.02
C ALA A 781 32.11 18.64 -28.90
N ASP A 782 33.23 19.00 -28.28
CA ASP A 782 34.53 18.75 -28.86
C ASP A 782 34.62 17.23 -28.82
N GLU A 783 34.05 16.57 -29.84
CA GLU A 783 34.22 15.15 -29.99
C GLU A 783 35.73 14.99 -30.15
N GLY A 784 36.39 14.41 -29.13
CA GLY A 784 37.81 14.16 -29.23
C GLY A 784 38.15 13.42 -30.54
N PRO A 785 39.42 13.44 -30.97
CA PRO A 785 39.79 12.98 -32.31
C PRO A 785 39.22 11.59 -32.63
N ILE A 786 38.55 11.49 -33.77
CA ILE A 786 37.87 10.28 -34.24
C ILE A 786 38.85 9.47 -35.09
N ALA A 787 39.15 8.24 -34.68
CA ALA A 787 39.97 7.33 -35.47
C ALA A 787 39.12 6.48 -36.43
N VAL A 788 39.42 6.53 -37.73
CA VAL A 788 38.83 5.66 -38.76
C VAL A 788 39.87 4.60 -39.15
N ILE A 789 39.64 3.36 -38.74
CA ILE A 789 40.53 2.23 -39.03
C ILE A 789 40.03 1.49 -40.27
N ILE A 790 40.88 1.40 -41.29
CA ILE A 790 40.59 0.74 -42.56
C ILE A 790 41.58 -0.41 -42.76
N PRO A 791 41.18 -1.66 -42.43
CA PRO A 791 41.91 -2.84 -42.86
C PRO A 791 41.87 -2.96 -44.38
N ALA A 792 43.02 -3.23 -45.00
CA ALA A 792 43.17 -3.33 -46.44
C ALA A 792 44.01 -4.56 -46.82
N TYR A 793 43.62 -5.27 -47.88
CA TYR A 793 44.39 -6.37 -48.46
C TYR A 793 44.19 -6.40 -49.97
N ASN A 794 45.22 -6.07 -50.75
CA ASN A 794 45.17 -5.93 -52.21
C ASN A 794 44.10 -4.92 -52.69
N GLU A 795 44.05 -3.75 -52.07
CA GLU A 795 43.05 -2.69 -52.31
C GLU A 795 43.65 -1.42 -52.94
N SER A 796 44.80 -1.53 -53.61
CA SER A 796 45.52 -0.37 -54.16
C SER A 796 44.69 0.50 -55.10
N GLU A 797 43.77 -0.09 -55.86
CA GLU A 797 42.88 0.62 -56.80
C GLU A 797 41.68 1.29 -56.11
N ASN A 798 41.14 0.71 -55.04
CA ASN A 798 39.91 1.18 -54.40
C ASN A 798 40.16 2.19 -53.28
N LEU A 799 41.28 2.04 -52.59
CA LEU A 799 41.59 2.79 -51.38
C LEU A 799 41.58 4.32 -51.58
N PRO A 800 42.08 4.90 -52.70
CA PRO A 800 41.99 6.34 -52.92
C PRO A 800 40.55 6.87 -52.93
N GLY A 801 39.61 6.14 -53.54
CA GLY A 801 38.19 6.53 -53.60
C GLY A 801 37.47 6.37 -52.26
N VAL A 802 37.93 5.46 -51.39
CA VAL A 802 37.42 5.33 -50.02
C VAL A 802 37.94 6.48 -49.16
N LEU A 803 39.25 6.71 -49.15
CA LEU A 803 39.90 7.75 -48.33
C LEU A 803 39.41 9.16 -48.69
N ALA A 804 39.16 9.45 -49.97
CA ALA A 804 38.60 10.73 -50.41
C ALA A 804 37.18 11.02 -49.87
N ARG A 805 36.43 9.98 -49.48
CA ARG A 805 35.06 10.11 -48.93
C ARG A 805 35.03 10.14 -47.40
N VAL A 806 36.14 9.82 -46.74
CA VAL A 806 36.23 9.93 -45.28
C VAL A 806 36.30 11.42 -44.93
N PRO A 807 35.33 11.97 -44.19
CA PRO A 807 35.38 13.37 -43.78
C PRO A 807 36.58 13.58 -42.86
N ARG A 808 37.26 14.72 -42.99
CA ARG A 808 38.37 15.08 -42.09
C ARG A 808 37.91 15.70 -40.78
N HIS A 809 36.65 16.11 -40.72
CA HIS A 809 35.99 16.64 -39.53
C HIS A 809 34.57 16.06 -39.48
N ALA A 810 34.19 15.52 -38.32
CA ALA A 810 32.86 14.98 -38.08
C ALA A 810 32.54 15.08 -36.58
N GLY A 811 32.22 16.27 -36.08
CA GLY A 811 32.11 16.53 -34.64
C GLY A 811 33.47 16.67 -33.92
N GLY A 812 34.53 16.10 -34.50
CA GLY A 812 35.94 16.21 -34.09
C GLY A 812 36.92 15.97 -35.24
N ASP A 813 38.22 16.16 -35.02
CA ASP A 813 39.28 15.85 -35.99
C ASP A 813 39.31 14.36 -36.32
N VAL A 814 39.18 14.00 -37.60
CA VAL A 814 39.19 12.60 -38.04
C VAL A 814 40.59 12.18 -38.47
N ARG A 815 41.15 11.19 -37.77
CA ARG A 815 42.43 10.55 -38.09
C ARG A 815 42.21 9.21 -38.77
N VAL A 816 42.77 9.02 -39.95
CA VAL A 816 42.57 7.82 -40.77
C VAL A 816 43.77 6.90 -40.67
N ILE A 817 43.54 5.68 -40.18
CA ILE A 817 44.54 4.64 -39.98
C ILE A 817 44.26 3.52 -40.97
N VAL A 818 45.17 3.27 -41.92
CA VAL A 818 45.08 2.13 -42.82
C VAL A 818 45.99 1.01 -42.31
N VAL A 819 45.45 -0.19 -42.18
CA VAL A 819 46.25 -1.37 -41.84
C VAL A 819 46.32 -2.26 -43.07
N ASP A 820 47.48 -2.25 -43.74
CA ASP A 820 47.77 -3.16 -44.83
C ASP A 820 48.08 -4.55 -44.26
N ASP A 821 47.12 -5.46 -44.40
CA ASP A 821 47.17 -6.82 -43.90
C ASP A 821 47.98 -7.74 -44.83
N GLY A 822 49.20 -7.33 -45.18
CA GLY A 822 50.14 -8.12 -45.97
C GLY A 822 49.82 -8.22 -47.45
N SER A 823 49.40 -7.12 -48.07
CA SER A 823 49.11 -7.03 -49.50
C SER A 823 50.32 -7.37 -50.37
N THR A 824 50.03 -7.89 -51.55
CA THR A 824 51.00 -8.21 -52.62
C THR A 824 51.08 -7.15 -53.71
N ASP A 825 50.17 -6.17 -53.68
CA ASP A 825 50.13 -5.02 -54.57
C ASP A 825 50.68 -3.75 -53.89
N SER A 826 50.43 -2.57 -54.45
CA SER A 826 50.89 -1.28 -53.91
C SER A 826 49.94 -0.66 -52.87
N THR A 827 49.17 -1.46 -52.12
CA THR A 827 48.13 -0.97 -51.18
C THR A 827 48.67 0.04 -50.16
N ALA A 828 49.73 -0.29 -49.41
CA ALA A 828 50.30 0.65 -48.44
C ALA A 828 50.82 1.95 -49.06
N ALA A 829 51.40 1.89 -50.27
CA ALA A 829 51.86 3.09 -50.97
C ALA A 829 50.67 3.96 -51.43
N SER A 830 49.63 3.33 -51.97
CA SER A 830 48.38 3.98 -52.37
C SER A 830 47.69 4.66 -51.18
N ALA A 831 47.65 3.99 -50.02
CA ALA A 831 47.12 4.53 -48.76
C ALA A 831 47.79 5.84 -48.34
N ARG A 832 49.13 5.86 -48.34
CA ARG A 832 49.92 7.05 -47.99
C ARG A 832 49.68 8.18 -48.97
N GLN A 833 49.68 7.88 -50.26
CA GLN A 833 49.48 8.88 -51.31
C GLN A 833 48.06 9.48 -51.29
N ALA A 834 47.07 8.68 -50.95
CA ALA A 834 45.67 9.09 -50.82
C ALA A 834 45.34 9.79 -49.48
N GLY A 835 46.34 10.00 -48.62
CA GLY A 835 46.22 10.83 -47.42
C GLY A 835 45.84 10.08 -46.14
N ALA A 836 46.09 8.77 -46.03
CA ALA A 836 46.02 8.11 -44.73
C ALA A 836 47.04 8.74 -43.75
N ASP A 837 46.63 9.01 -42.52
CA ASP A 837 47.47 9.65 -41.51
C ASP A 837 48.46 8.66 -40.87
N VAL A 838 48.06 7.39 -40.79
CA VAL A 838 48.90 6.28 -40.32
C VAL A 838 48.69 5.09 -41.24
N VAL A 839 49.79 4.44 -41.64
CA VAL A 839 49.75 3.20 -42.42
C VAL A 839 50.61 2.15 -41.73
N VAL A 840 49.98 1.07 -41.26
CA VAL A 840 50.63 -0.06 -40.58
C VAL A 840 50.63 -1.27 -41.51
N GLU A 841 51.80 -1.87 -41.75
CA GLU A 841 51.96 -2.99 -42.67
C GLU A 841 52.23 -4.30 -41.91
N HIS A 842 51.46 -5.33 -42.20
CA HIS A 842 51.76 -6.70 -41.78
C HIS A 842 52.68 -7.39 -42.80
N GLY A 843 53.59 -8.24 -42.32
CA GLY A 843 54.47 -9.03 -43.20
C GLY A 843 53.76 -10.18 -43.94
N SER A 844 52.53 -10.51 -43.58
CA SER A 844 51.67 -11.50 -44.24
C SER A 844 50.22 -11.26 -43.83
N ASN A 845 49.26 -11.79 -44.58
CA ASN A 845 47.85 -11.66 -44.26
C ASN A 845 47.48 -12.41 -42.97
N ARG A 846 47.01 -11.66 -41.97
CA ARG A 846 46.62 -12.14 -40.63
C ARG A 846 45.11 -12.15 -40.41
N GLY A 847 44.34 -11.69 -41.40
CA GLY A 847 42.89 -11.60 -41.41
C GLY A 847 42.37 -10.30 -40.78
N LEU A 848 41.16 -9.92 -41.19
CA LEU A 848 40.45 -8.69 -40.79
C LEU A 848 40.49 -8.40 -39.28
N GLY A 849 40.26 -9.42 -38.45
CA GLY A 849 40.26 -9.26 -36.99
C GLY A 849 41.64 -8.93 -36.40
N ALA A 850 42.73 -9.39 -37.01
CA ALA A 850 44.08 -9.02 -36.60
C ALA A 850 44.43 -7.61 -37.05
N ALA A 851 44.07 -7.24 -38.29
CA ALA A 851 44.26 -5.89 -38.81
C ALA A 851 43.51 -4.82 -37.98
N LEU A 852 42.26 -5.09 -37.58
CA LEU A 852 41.50 -4.19 -36.70
C LEU A 852 42.18 -4.01 -35.33
N ARG A 853 42.73 -5.07 -34.73
CA ARG A 853 43.46 -4.96 -33.46
C ARG A 853 44.71 -4.11 -33.59
N THR A 854 45.48 -4.32 -34.66
CA THR A 854 46.68 -3.51 -34.95
C THR A 854 46.32 -2.05 -35.20
N GLY A 855 45.19 -1.77 -35.85
CA GLY A 855 44.71 -0.40 -36.03
C GLY A 855 44.21 0.26 -34.75
N LEU A 856 43.77 -0.50 -33.74
CA LEU A 856 43.40 0.01 -32.42
C LEU A 856 44.62 0.27 -31.52
N GLU A 857 45.75 -0.37 -31.79
CA GLU A 857 47.02 -0.19 -31.06
C GLU A 857 47.84 1.02 -31.56
N ALA A 858 47.64 1.42 -32.82
CA ALA A 858 48.32 2.52 -33.50
C ALA A 858 47.60 3.87 -33.29
#